data_AF-A0AAJ0F2M9-F1
#
_entry.id   AF-A0AAJ0F2M9-F1
#
_cell.length_a   1.000
_cell.length_b   1.000
_cell.length_c   1.000
_cell.angle_alpha   90.00
_cell.angle_beta   90.00
_cell.angle_gamma   90.00
#
_symmetry.space_group_name_H-M   'P 1'
#
loop_
_entity.id
_entity.type
_entity.pdbx_description
1 polymer ?
#
loop_
_entity_poly.entity_id
_entity_poly.type
_entity_poly.pdbx_seq_one_letter_code
_entity_poly.pdbx_strand_id
1 'polypeptide(L)'
;MKLSIPAVLAVVTAASAAESLASLTADLHRAESVREIKNLQKTYAQLAAHGLWNNMSALFAEDGVLVWGQGKPGADILAAADAISSTGPAAIAAFLKSDAGKMDGIEPGSLHALIHEMPVITLSADGQTAKGRWHSQRFLGDGLGKTKIQGGLMENEYVLTGNTWKIKLIRYYPLYDGDYKKGWNNVGNNSLPIVPYHYTPDEAGDPITQASTSADTKPLTLEELQYRITRLNDEDEVRNLQHTAGYYVDRRMWPDVIDLFTVDGTVSVDGRATAPGPAGIQTALDRMGPEGLTTGILNDHPIYHMIVSISPDGKEATSRGLEIGMIGDSNQKTSEWRFCEFRHRYAKDNTTGIWKIKELAYTRLMVASYAEGWSQGGLLPRNNTTRKIPAYLDILGRLANATQKPANWTSPSSSSSNPTTLLPDLRRRLSRSTAFDSTENISAAYGYYIDDILCDAIGALHATKGFKESPGVGWYQTPARISQACSARYGDRNLTTLRANVPLHWRIQPVIIVSHDGRSANTRIRNLQIMTTRDTGSTPGGFNGGMYHDQFVLEGGRRKIWCLTIDEFYWTSASWKGGWAGVNSSTAVARRGGGIKEKRQGINGFVPDVAVSDPKLDPREVGFNGGPAAVVAWPRILRMWWSFRNPVSGRVPEAYWTGCVPCKARPEWYLEANGWEEPPTGPGNGTAAVVRVR
;
A
#
# COMPACT_ATOMS: atom_id res chain seq x y z
N MET A 1 -33.76 21.41 -52.61
CA MET A 1 -34.32 20.27 -51.87
C MET A 1 -33.51 20.14 -50.59
N LYS A 2 -34.12 20.47 -49.44
CA LYS A 2 -33.47 20.48 -48.12
C LYS A 2 -33.23 19.04 -47.66
N LEU A 3 -32.01 18.69 -47.27
CA LEU A 3 -31.72 17.45 -46.55
C LEU A 3 -31.31 17.81 -45.12
N SER A 4 -32.20 17.43 -44.22
CA SER A 4 -32.18 17.59 -42.77
C SER A 4 -31.20 16.62 -42.11
N ILE A 5 -30.33 17.17 -41.28
CA ILE A 5 -29.56 16.47 -40.24
C ILE A 5 -30.51 16.05 -39.11
N PRO A 6 -30.47 14.82 -38.57
CA PRO A 6 -30.91 14.58 -37.21
C PRO A 6 -29.72 14.58 -36.27
N ALA A 7 -29.72 15.56 -35.37
CA ALA A 7 -29.04 15.51 -34.09
C ALA A 7 -29.63 14.38 -33.23
N VAL A 8 -28.86 13.83 -32.28
CA VAL A 8 -28.93 14.22 -30.86
C VAL A 8 -27.89 13.40 -30.10
N LEU A 9 -26.86 14.11 -29.61
CA LEU A 9 -26.05 13.73 -28.46
C LEU A 9 -26.99 13.53 -27.27
N ALA A 10 -27.19 12.30 -26.81
CA ALA A 10 -27.68 12.04 -25.46
C ALA A 10 -26.48 12.10 -24.50
N VAL A 11 -25.98 13.31 -24.23
CA VAL A 11 -25.16 13.54 -23.05
C VAL A 11 -26.11 13.47 -21.87
N VAL A 12 -25.99 12.43 -21.06
CA VAL A 12 -26.59 12.41 -19.73
C VAL A 12 -25.89 13.49 -18.93
N THR A 13 -26.46 14.69 -18.93
CA THR A 13 -26.18 15.70 -17.93
C THR A 13 -26.74 15.17 -16.63
N ALA A 14 -25.90 14.52 -15.82
CA ALA A 14 -26.15 14.49 -14.39
C ALA A 14 -26.22 15.95 -13.95
N ALA A 15 -27.43 16.44 -13.66
CA ALA A 15 -27.63 17.78 -13.15
C ALA A 15 -26.72 17.94 -11.92
N SER A 16 -25.70 18.79 -12.01
CA SER A 16 -24.90 19.14 -10.85
C SER A 16 -25.84 19.88 -9.90
N ALA A 17 -26.32 19.19 -8.86
CA ALA A 17 -26.93 19.87 -7.73
C ALA A 17 -25.95 20.97 -7.28
N ALA A 18 -26.46 22.18 -7.00
CA ALA A 18 -25.62 23.26 -6.53
C ALA A 18 -24.84 22.81 -5.30
N GLU A 19 -23.50 22.93 -5.36
CA GLU A 19 -22.57 22.60 -4.28
C GLU A 19 -23.04 23.28 -2.97
N SER A 20 -23.35 22.48 -1.95
CA SER A 20 -23.85 22.98 -0.67
C SER A 20 -22.97 22.51 0.48
N LEU A 21 -22.96 23.28 1.57
CA LEU A 21 -22.28 22.89 2.82
C LEU A 21 -22.73 21.51 3.30
N ALA A 22 -24.02 21.17 3.15
CA ALA A 22 -24.59 19.88 3.53
C ALA A 22 -23.97 18.74 2.71
N SER A 23 -23.96 18.86 1.38
CA SER A 23 -23.37 17.85 0.49
C SER A 23 -21.88 17.66 0.73
N LEU A 24 -21.12 18.74 0.92
CA LEU A 24 -19.68 18.67 1.16
C LEU A 24 -19.36 18.10 2.56
N THR A 25 -20.20 18.39 3.56
CA THR A 25 -20.11 17.79 4.90
C THR A 25 -20.29 16.29 4.84
N ALA A 26 -21.32 15.81 4.13
CA ALA A 26 -21.58 14.39 4.00
C ALA A 26 -20.39 13.66 3.35
N ASP A 27 -19.86 14.19 2.24
CA ASP A 27 -18.72 13.57 1.55
C ASP A 27 -17.44 13.60 2.40
N LEU A 28 -17.21 14.67 3.16
CA LEU A 28 -16.10 14.75 4.10
C LEU A 28 -16.18 13.64 5.16
N HIS A 29 -17.34 13.45 5.79
CA HIS A 29 -17.54 12.41 6.82
C HIS A 29 -17.32 11.01 6.25
N ARG A 30 -17.72 10.77 5.00
CA ARG A 30 -17.50 9.48 4.33
C ARG A 30 -16.01 9.24 4.05
N ALA A 31 -15.27 10.25 3.60
CA ALA A 31 -13.83 10.16 3.41
C ALA A 31 -13.08 9.90 4.74
N GLU A 32 -13.46 10.63 5.80
CA GLU A 32 -12.91 10.41 7.14
C GLU A 32 -13.25 9.03 7.71
N SER A 33 -14.46 8.52 7.42
CA SER A 33 -14.88 7.17 7.83
C SER A 33 -13.98 6.08 7.24
N VAL A 34 -13.69 6.16 5.94
CA VAL A 34 -12.76 5.21 5.28
C VAL A 34 -11.38 5.25 5.94
N ARG A 35 -10.85 6.44 6.27
CA ARG A 35 -9.56 6.57 6.96
C ARG A 35 -9.59 6.04 8.38
N GLU A 36 -10.66 6.32 9.12
CA GLU A 36 -10.82 5.84 10.48
C GLU A 36 -10.89 4.31 10.52
N ILE A 37 -11.64 3.68 9.61
CA ILE A 37 -11.68 2.21 9.47
C ILE A 37 -10.30 1.64 9.16
N LYS A 38 -9.57 2.24 8.21
CA LYS A 38 -8.20 1.79 7.88
C LYS A 38 -7.28 1.89 9.09
N ASN A 39 -7.35 3.00 9.80
CA ASN A 39 -6.55 3.23 10.99
C ASN A 39 -6.94 2.31 12.16
N LEU A 40 -8.23 2.02 12.35
CA LEU A 40 -8.74 1.07 13.34
C LEU A 40 -8.10 -0.32 13.15
N GLN A 41 -8.05 -0.80 11.90
CA GLN A 41 -7.40 -2.07 11.58
C GLN A 41 -5.88 -2.04 11.81
N LYS A 42 -5.22 -0.93 11.46
CA LYS A 42 -3.78 -0.73 11.69
C LYS A 42 -3.45 -0.69 13.19
N THR A 43 -4.26 0.00 13.99
CA THR A 43 -4.13 0.04 15.46
C THR A 43 -4.32 -1.35 16.05
N TYR A 44 -5.29 -2.14 15.58
CA TYR A 44 -5.45 -3.54 16.00
C TYR A 44 -4.16 -4.34 15.79
N ALA A 45 -3.51 -4.21 14.63
CA ALA A 45 -2.24 -4.89 14.35
C ALA A 45 -1.09 -4.40 15.24
N GLN A 46 -0.96 -3.08 15.44
CA GLN A 46 0.10 -2.50 16.28
C GLN A 46 0.00 -2.91 17.75
N LEU A 47 -1.22 -3.04 18.30
CA LEU A 47 -1.43 -3.48 19.68
C LEU A 47 -1.01 -4.94 19.92
N ALA A 48 -1.11 -5.79 18.88
CA ALA A 48 -0.75 -7.20 18.96
C ALA A 48 0.75 -7.41 19.22
N ALA A 49 1.59 -6.49 18.74
CA ALA A 49 3.05 -6.57 18.92
C ALA A 49 3.52 -6.45 20.38
N HIS A 50 2.63 -6.02 21.27
CA HIS A 50 2.92 -5.79 22.70
C HIS A 50 1.93 -6.52 23.61
N GLY A 51 1.24 -7.53 23.09
CA GLY A 51 0.23 -8.31 23.79
C GLY A 51 -0.85 -7.53 24.52
N LEU A 52 -1.26 -6.37 23.97
CA LEU A 52 -2.30 -5.52 24.54
C LEU A 52 -3.71 -6.02 24.16
N TRP A 53 -4.01 -7.27 24.51
CA TRP A 53 -5.22 -8.00 24.07
C TRP A 53 -6.53 -7.33 24.49
N ASN A 54 -6.57 -6.75 25.70
CA ASN A 54 -7.74 -6.00 26.16
C ASN A 54 -7.96 -4.71 25.35
N ASN A 55 -6.89 -4.03 24.95
CA ASN A 55 -6.98 -2.86 24.09
C ASN A 55 -7.43 -3.24 22.67
N MET A 56 -6.95 -4.37 22.15
CA MET A 56 -7.41 -4.90 20.87
C MET A 56 -8.90 -5.24 20.90
N SER A 57 -9.37 -5.90 21.94
CA SER A 57 -10.78 -6.27 22.05
C SER A 57 -11.70 -5.06 22.29
N ALA A 58 -11.21 -4.00 22.91
CA ALA A 58 -11.95 -2.73 23.06
C ALA A 58 -12.19 -1.98 21.73
N LEU A 59 -11.51 -2.37 20.64
CA LEU A 59 -11.76 -1.86 19.30
C LEU A 59 -13.04 -2.46 18.67
N PHE A 60 -13.58 -3.54 19.23
CA PHE A 60 -14.83 -4.14 18.78
C PHE A 60 -16.04 -3.38 19.33
N ALA A 61 -17.17 -3.55 18.64
CA ALA A 61 -18.48 -3.27 19.22
C ALA A 61 -18.73 -4.21 20.41
N GLU A 62 -19.65 -3.85 21.30
CA GLU A 62 -19.99 -4.65 22.49
C GLU A 62 -20.42 -6.08 22.11
N ASP A 63 -21.16 -6.21 21.02
CA ASP A 63 -21.62 -7.45 20.41
C ASP A 63 -20.78 -7.85 19.17
N GLY A 64 -19.53 -7.36 19.10
CA GLY A 64 -18.59 -7.70 18.04
C GLY A 64 -18.13 -9.15 18.10
N VAL A 65 -17.75 -9.71 16.95
CA VAL A 65 -17.40 -11.13 16.82
C VAL A 65 -16.02 -11.30 16.16
N LEU A 66 -15.20 -12.17 16.72
CA LEU A 66 -13.97 -12.66 16.10
C LEU A 66 -14.19 -14.12 15.66
N VAL A 67 -14.11 -14.36 14.36
CA VAL A 67 -14.16 -15.69 13.74
C VAL A 67 -12.79 -16.00 13.14
N TRP A 68 -12.11 -17.00 13.69
CA TRP A 68 -10.73 -17.34 13.35
C TRP A 68 -10.62 -18.76 12.81
N GLY A 69 -10.47 -18.89 11.48
CA GLY A 69 -10.26 -20.17 10.81
C GLY A 69 -8.98 -20.87 11.32
N GLN A 70 -9.07 -22.17 11.55
CA GLN A 70 -7.98 -22.97 12.10
C GLN A 70 -7.11 -23.59 11.01
N GLY A 71 -7.66 -23.84 9.81
CA GLY A 71 -6.94 -24.41 8.68
C GLY A 71 -6.55 -25.86 8.92
N LYS A 72 -7.40 -26.65 9.59
CA LYS A 72 -7.07 -28.03 9.95
C LYS A 72 -6.86 -28.88 8.68
N PRO A 73 -5.96 -29.88 8.70
CA PRO A 73 -5.81 -30.82 7.58
C PRO A 73 -7.16 -31.42 7.15
N GLY A 74 -7.43 -31.41 5.84
CA GLY A 74 -8.71 -31.87 5.27
C GLY A 74 -9.95 -31.01 5.53
N ALA A 75 -9.84 -29.89 6.26
CA ALA A 75 -10.98 -29.00 6.50
C ALA A 75 -11.28 -28.07 5.33
N ASP A 76 -12.55 -27.73 5.14
CA ASP A 76 -12.97 -26.61 4.31
C ASP A 76 -12.73 -25.30 5.08
N ILE A 77 -11.71 -24.54 4.68
CA ILE A 77 -11.33 -23.28 5.33
C ILE A 77 -12.43 -22.21 5.27
N LEU A 78 -13.45 -22.37 4.40
CA LEU A 78 -14.59 -21.47 4.33
C LEU A 78 -15.69 -21.84 5.34
N ALA A 79 -15.72 -23.09 5.79
CA ALA A 79 -16.77 -23.62 6.65
C ALA A 79 -16.64 -23.08 8.08
N ALA A 80 -17.79 -22.72 8.66
CA ALA A 80 -17.82 -22.23 10.05
C ALA A 80 -17.30 -23.27 11.06
N ALA A 81 -17.42 -24.57 10.75
CA ALA A 81 -16.94 -25.66 11.60
C ALA A 81 -15.40 -25.73 11.74
N ASP A 82 -14.65 -25.11 10.81
CA ASP A 82 -13.18 -25.00 10.93
C ASP A 82 -12.75 -23.76 11.72
N ALA A 83 -13.67 -22.87 12.10
CA ALA A 83 -13.35 -21.63 12.79
C ALA A 83 -13.67 -21.68 14.28
N ILE A 84 -12.88 -20.96 15.07
CA ILE A 84 -13.24 -20.60 16.45
C ILE A 84 -13.97 -19.26 16.40
N SER A 85 -15.10 -19.16 17.10
CA SER A 85 -15.87 -17.92 17.22
C SER A 85 -15.82 -17.41 18.66
N SER A 86 -15.55 -16.12 18.84
CA SER A 86 -15.54 -15.43 20.13
C SER A 86 -16.35 -14.15 20.03
N THR A 87 -17.34 -13.99 20.91
CA THR A 87 -18.26 -12.84 20.89
C THR A 87 -18.06 -11.97 22.11
N GLY A 88 -17.96 -10.66 21.88
CA GLY A 88 -17.80 -9.65 22.89
C GLY A 88 -16.34 -9.46 23.35
N PRO A 89 -15.98 -8.26 23.85
CA PRO A 89 -14.59 -7.91 24.14
C PRO A 89 -13.85 -8.87 25.09
N ALA A 90 -14.52 -9.39 26.12
CA ALA A 90 -13.89 -10.27 27.09
C ALA A 90 -13.47 -11.63 26.48
N ALA A 91 -14.37 -12.27 25.73
CA ALA A 91 -14.09 -13.54 25.06
C ALA A 91 -13.02 -13.38 23.97
N ILE A 92 -13.09 -12.29 23.21
CA ILE A 92 -12.11 -11.95 22.18
C ILE A 92 -10.71 -11.76 22.80
N ALA A 93 -10.59 -11.00 23.89
CA ALA A 93 -9.29 -10.83 24.57
C ALA A 93 -8.74 -12.16 25.08
N ALA A 94 -9.59 -13.01 25.65
CA ALA A 94 -9.20 -14.34 26.12
C ALA A 94 -8.69 -15.23 24.97
N PHE A 95 -9.40 -15.22 23.83
CA PHE A 95 -8.97 -15.93 22.63
C PHE A 95 -7.62 -15.43 22.12
N LEU A 96 -7.44 -14.11 21.93
CA LEU A 96 -6.21 -13.53 21.41
C LEU A 96 -5.00 -13.87 22.30
N LYS A 97 -5.17 -13.76 23.62
CA LYS A 97 -4.15 -14.15 24.60
C LYS A 97 -3.80 -15.64 24.49
N SER A 98 -4.82 -16.49 24.37
CA SER A 98 -4.63 -17.94 24.25
C SER A 98 -3.94 -18.33 22.94
N ASP A 99 -4.31 -17.72 21.81
CA ASP A 99 -3.72 -17.99 20.50
C ASP A 99 -2.25 -17.53 20.44
N ALA A 100 -1.92 -16.39 21.05
CA ALA A 100 -0.56 -15.90 21.11
C ALA A 100 0.35 -16.79 21.98
N GLY A 101 -0.14 -17.30 23.11
CA GLY A 101 0.65 -18.09 24.05
C GLY A 101 1.89 -17.32 24.51
N LYS A 102 3.09 -17.92 24.34
CA LYS A 102 4.39 -17.27 24.64
C LYS A 102 4.97 -16.46 23.48
N MET A 103 4.28 -16.40 22.35
CA MET A 103 4.68 -15.61 21.19
C MET A 103 3.94 -14.27 21.20
N ASP A 104 3.99 -13.56 22.33
CA ASP A 104 3.15 -12.38 22.60
C ASP A 104 3.87 -11.04 22.40
N GLY A 105 5.17 -11.07 22.12
CA GLY A 105 6.00 -9.87 21.98
C GLY A 105 6.37 -9.21 23.32
N ILE A 106 5.94 -9.80 24.44
CA ILE A 106 6.21 -9.32 25.81
C ILE A 106 7.29 -10.18 26.46
N GLU A 107 7.17 -11.50 26.35
CA GLU A 107 8.14 -12.42 26.94
C GLU A 107 9.56 -12.17 26.39
N PRO A 108 10.63 -12.31 27.20
CA PRO A 108 12.00 -12.05 26.74
C PRO A 108 12.39 -12.79 25.46
N GLY A 109 12.70 -12.04 24.41
CA GLY A 109 13.04 -12.59 23.09
C GLY A 109 11.85 -13.09 22.27
N SER A 110 10.62 -12.97 22.75
CA SER A 110 9.44 -13.28 21.94
C SER A 110 9.21 -12.24 20.83
N LEU A 111 8.48 -12.64 19.79
CA LEU A 111 8.06 -11.79 18.68
C LEU A 111 6.59 -12.05 18.38
N HIS A 112 5.83 -10.97 18.18
CA HIS A 112 4.48 -11.01 17.60
C HIS A 112 4.29 -9.91 16.56
N ALA A 113 4.84 -10.07 15.36
CA ALA A 113 4.59 -9.12 14.28
C ALA A 113 3.34 -9.55 13.50
N LEU A 114 2.22 -8.84 13.69
CA LEU A 114 0.98 -9.01 12.92
C LEU A 114 0.90 -7.93 11.84
N ILE A 115 0.64 -8.34 10.60
CA ILE A 115 0.57 -7.47 9.44
C ILE A 115 -0.80 -7.55 8.80
N HIS A 116 -1.53 -6.42 8.79
CA HIS A 116 -2.72 -6.22 7.96
C HIS A 116 -2.47 -5.13 6.92
N GLU A 117 -2.55 -5.47 5.64
CA GLU A 117 -2.35 -4.51 4.55
C GLU A 117 -3.31 -4.78 3.38
N MET A 118 -3.21 -3.92 2.36
CA MET A 118 -4.03 -3.95 1.15
C MET A 118 -5.52 -3.81 1.43
N PRO A 119 -5.94 -2.71 2.09
CA PRO A 119 -7.35 -2.48 2.35
C PRO A 119 -8.15 -2.40 1.05
N VAL A 120 -9.21 -3.20 0.96
CA VAL A 120 -10.36 -2.89 0.10
C VAL A 120 -11.55 -2.64 1.00
N ILE A 121 -11.93 -1.37 1.15
CA ILE A 121 -13.03 -0.89 1.98
C ILE A 121 -14.22 -0.55 1.09
N THR A 122 -15.41 -0.96 1.52
CA THR A 122 -16.68 -0.56 0.91
C THR A 122 -17.58 0.01 2.00
N LEU A 123 -17.84 1.32 1.95
CA LEU A 123 -18.76 1.97 2.87
C LEU A 123 -20.21 1.72 2.42
N SER A 124 -21.13 1.52 3.36
CA SER A 124 -22.56 1.43 3.03
C SER A 124 -23.12 2.76 2.54
N ALA A 125 -24.23 2.71 1.79
CA ALA A 125 -24.88 3.89 1.24
C ALA A 125 -25.48 4.83 2.30
N ASP A 126 -25.74 4.34 3.51
CA ASP A 126 -26.17 5.13 4.68
C ASP A 126 -24.98 5.66 5.52
N GLY A 127 -23.77 5.15 5.28
CA GLY A 127 -22.55 5.54 5.98
C GLY A 127 -22.43 5.00 7.41
N GLN A 128 -23.29 4.08 7.84
CA GLN A 128 -23.32 3.54 9.21
C GLN A 128 -22.57 2.23 9.37
N THR A 129 -22.37 1.51 8.26
CA THR A 129 -21.62 0.24 8.24
C THR A 129 -20.58 0.24 7.12
N ALA A 130 -19.57 -0.62 7.24
CA ALA A 130 -18.61 -0.84 6.15
C ALA A 130 -18.14 -2.28 6.14
N LYS A 131 -17.63 -2.72 4.99
CA LYS A 131 -16.91 -3.98 4.85
C LYS A 131 -15.46 -3.70 4.48
N GLY A 132 -14.56 -4.61 4.85
CA GLY A 132 -13.14 -4.48 4.55
C GLY A 132 -12.47 -5.82 4.31
N ARG A 133 -11.73 -5.93 3.19
CA ARG A 133 -10.85 -7.06 2.89
C ARG A 133 -9.41 -6.67 3.20
N TRP A 134 -8.68 -7.59 3.84
CA TRP A 134 -7.29 -7.37 4.24
C TRP A 134 -6.45 -8.62 4.04
N HIS A 135 -5.21 -8.42 3.60
CA HIS A 135 -4.17 -9.44 3.63
C HIS A 135 -3.59 -9.48 5.04
N SER A 136 -3.41 -10.68 5.60
CA SER A 136 -2.88 -10.87 6.94
C SER A 136 -1.64 -11.76 6.94
N GLN A 137 -0.59 -11.35 7.65
CA GLN A 137 0.61 -12.16 7.89
C GLN A 137 1.11 -12.00 9.32
N ARG A 138 1.60 -13.08 9.90
CA ARG A 138 2.11 -13.16 11.27
C ARG A 138 3.51 -13.76 11.27
N PHE A 139 4.44 -13.07 11.89
CA PHE A 139 5.75 -13.62 12.27
C PHE A 139 5.80 -13.71 13.79
N LEU A 140 5.80 -14.94 14.29
CA LEU A 140 5.70 -15.23 15.72
C LEU A 140 6.93 -16.02 16.18
N GLY A 141 7.33 -15.81 17.44
CA GLY A 141 8.36 -16.61 18.09
C GLY A 141 8.29 -16.49 19.61
N ASP A 142 8.62 -17.57 20.33
CA ASP A 142 8.58 -17.60 21.80
C ASP A 142 9.92 -17.28 22.46
N GLY A 143 10.97 -17.06 21.66
CA GLY A 143 12.35 -16.85 22.14
C GLY A 143 13.02 -18.10 22.72
N LEU A 144 12.33 -19.25 22.69
CA LEU A 144 12.73 -20.53 23.29
C LEU A 144 12.81 -21.66 22.24
N GLY A 145 12.82 -21.31 20.96
CA GLY A 145 13.03 -22.21 19.83
C GLY A 145 11.78 -22.50 19.00
N LYS A 146 10.59 -22.03 19.40
CA LYS A 146 9.38 -22.17 18.58
C LYS A 146 9.10 -20.90 17.80
N THR A 147 8.66 -21.06 16.57
CA THR A 147 8.21 -19.97 15.70
C THR A 147 6.96 -20.39 14.95
N LYS A 148 6.19 -19.41 14.51
CA LYS A 148 5.08 -19.61 13.60
C LYS A 148 5.08 -18.50 12.55
N ILE A 149 4.95 -18.89 11.30
CA ILE A 149 4.63 -18.00 10.19
C ILE A 149 3.24 -18.39 9.75
N GLN A 150 2.31 -17.43 9.72
CA GLN A 150 0.93 -17.69 9.34
C GLN A 150 0.45 -16.54 8.47
N GLY A 151 -0.33 -16.82 7.43
CA GLY A 151 -0.99 -15.76 6.70
C GLY A 151 -2.28 -16.22 6.04
N GLY A 152 -3.07 -15.23 5.64
CA GLY A 152 -4.43 -15.44 5.20
C GLY A 152 -5.14 -14.16 4.81
N LEU A 153 -6.44 -14.28 4.63
CA LEU A 153 -7.32 -13.17 4.25
C LEU A 153 -8.29 -12.87 5.37
N MET A 154 -8.65 -11.60 5.51
CA MET A 154 -9.72 -11.18 6.40
C MET A 154 -10.86 -10.57 5.59
N GLU A 155 -12.08 -10.95 5.92
CA GLU A 155 -13.32 -10.27 5.49
C GLU A 155 -14.00 -9.71 6.74
N ASN A 156 -13.88 -8.40 6.92
CA ASN A 156 -14.29 -7.71 8.13
C ASN A 156 -15.55 -6.90 7.89
N GLU A 157 -16.31 -6.69 8.96
CA GLU A 157 -17.43 -5.76 9.00
C GLU A 157 -17.19 -4.73 10.11
N TYR A 158 -17.62 -3.50 9.87
CA TYR A 158 -17.47 -2.36 10.76
C TYR A 158 -18.81 -1.67 10.96
N VAL A 159 -19.00 -1.07 12.13
CA VAL A 159 -20.19 -0.31 12.50
C VAL A 159 -19.79 1.02 13.13
N LEU A 160 -20.52 2.07 12.79
CA LEU A 160 -20.39 3.38 13.41
C LEU A 160 -21.30 3.45 14.64
N THR A 161 -20.71 3.56 15.83
CA THR A 161 -21.45 3.65 17.10
C THR A 161 -21.02 4.89 17.85
N GLY A 162 -21.95 5.81 18.14
CA GLY A 162 -21.64 7.05 18.83
C GLY A 162 -20.57 7.88 18.12
N ASN A 163 -20.65 7.94 16.77
CA ASN A 163 -19.66 8.59 15.89
C ASN A 163 -18.24 8.03 16.03
N THR A 164 -18.05 6.78 16.47
CA THR A 164 -16.76 6.09 16.48
C THR A 164 -16.88 4.79 15.72
N TRP A 165 -15.97 4.54 14.78
CA TRP A 165 -15.95 3.27 14.06
C TRP A 165 -15.47 2.14 14.98
N LYS A 166 -16.19 1.02 14.96
CA LYS A 166 -15.90 -0.18 15.73
C LYS A 166 -15.86 -1.40 14.82
N ILE A 167 -15.06 -2.39 15.21
CA ILE A 167 -15.01 -3.69 14.54
C ILE A 167 -16.28 -4.46 14.93
N LYS A 168 -17.12 -4.78 13.94
CA LYS A 168 -18.31 -5.61 14.15
C LYS A 168 -17.99 -7.08 13.95
N LEU A 169 -17.22 -7.41 12.93
CA LEU A 169 -16.76 -8.75 12.63
C LEU A 169 -15.31 -8.69 12.14
N ILE A 170 -14.46 -9.55 12.71
CA ILE A 170 -13.29 -10.04 11.98
C ILE A 170 -13.56 -11.49 11.60
N ARG A 171 -13.45 -11.80 10.31
CA ARG A 171 -13.42 -13.19 9.83
C ARG A 171 -12.10 -13.47 9.12
N TYR A 172 -11.24 -14.26 9.77
CA TYR A 172 -9.94 -14.65 9.25
C TYR A 172 -10.01 -16.04 8.58
N TYR A 173 -9.56 -16.10 7.33
CA TYR A 173 -9.41 -17.30 6.51
C TYR A 173 -7.92 -17.62 6.35
N PRO A 174 -7.40 -18.68 6.99
CA PRO A 174 -6.00 -19.05 6.87
C PRO A 174 -5.72 -19.57 5.45
N LEU A 175 -4.65 -19.07 4.83
CA LEU A 175 -4.18 -19.56 3.52
C LEU A 175 -2.91 -20.38 3.66
N TYR A 176 -1.98 -19.97 4.52
CA TYR A 176 -0.71 -20.67 4.71
C TYR A 176 -0.23 -20.59 6.15
N ASP A 177 0.51 -21.62 6.56
CA ASP A 177 1.18 -21.66 7.86
C ASP A 177 2.47 -22.51 7.83
N GLY A 178 3.29 -22.33 8.86
CA GLY A 178 4.55 -23.03 9.01
C GLY A 178 5.41 -22.45 10.13
N ASP A 179 6.69 -22.78 10.10
CA ASP A 179 7.69 -22.33 11.08
C ASP A 179 8.94 -21.78 10.38
N TYR A 180 9.80 -21.08 11.11
CA TYR A 180 11.00 -20.48 10.53
C TYR A 180 11.97 -21.52 9.94
N LYS A 181 12.08 -22.70 10.55
CA LYS A 181 13.06 -23.70 10.10
C LYS A 181 12.64 -24.35 8.79
N LYS A 182 11.33 -24.59 8.62
CA LYS A 182 10.77 -25.29 7.46
C LYS A 182 10.26 -24.35 6.38
N GLY A 183 9.85 -23.14 6.72
CA GLY A 183 9.03 -22.29 5.84
C GLY A 183 7.56 -22.59 6.02
N TRP A 184 6.75 -22.11 5.08
CA TRP A 184 5.29 -22.28 5.09
C TRP A 184 4.78 -22.94 3.81
N ASN A 185 3.63 -23.58 3.94
CA ASN A 185 2.86 -24.18 2.86
C ASN A 185 1.41 -23.75 3.00
N ASN A 186 0.57 -24.12 2.02
CA ASN A 186 -0.87 -23.98 2.16
C ASN A 186 -1.32 -24.67 3.45
N VAL A 187 -2.27 -24.08 4.18
CA VAL A 187 -2.74 -24.68 5.43
C VAL A 187 -3.27 -26.09 5.19
N GLY A 188 -2.86 -27.01 6.07
CA GLY A 188 -3.17 -28.44 5.95
C GLY A 188 -2.59 -29.13 4.71
N ASN A 189 -1.68 -28.48 3.97
CA ASN A 189 -1.20 -28.89 2.65
C ASN A 189 -2.34 -29.13 1.64
N ASN A 190 -3.44 -28.38 1.79
CA ASN A 190 -4.61 -28.49 0.93
C ASN A 190 -4.50 -27.59 -0.31
N SER A 191 -5.34 -27.84 -1.30
CA SER A 191 -5.63 -26.83 -2.32
C SER A 191 -6.58 -25.80 -1.72
N LEU A 192 -6.30 -24.52 -1.94
CA LEU A 192 -7.02 -23.44 -1.28
C LEU A 192 -8.23 -22.99 -2.11
N PRO A 193 -9.43 -22.86 -1.53
CA PRO A 193 -10.53 -22.20 -2.20
C PRO A 193 -10.25 -20.71 -2.38
N ILE A 194 -11.07 -20.04 -3.20
CA ILE A 194 -11.09 -18.58 -3.28
C ILE A 194 -11.98 -18.05 -2.16
N VAL A 195 -11.43 -17.13 -1.36
CA VAL A 195 -12.20 -16.45 -0.31
C VAL A 195 -13.17 -15.48 -0.98
N PRO A 196 -14.49 -15.60 -0.73
CA PRO A 196 -15.51 -14.76 -1.35
C PRO A 196 -15.21 -13.27 -1.20
N TYR A 197 -15.54 -12.50 -2.23
CA TYR A 197 -15.36 -11.06 -2.25
C TYR A 197 -16.63 -10.37 -1.75
N HIS A 198 -16.49 -9.34 -0.92
CA HIS A 198 -17.62 -8.48 -0.55
C HIS A 198 -17.90 -7.37 -1.57
N TYR A 199 -17.10 -7.28 -2.63
CA TYR A 199 -17.11 -6.21 -3.63
C TYR A 199 -16.96 -6.76 -5.06
N THR A 200 -17.44 -5.96 -6.00
CA THR A 200 -17.23 -6.09 -7.44
C THR A 200 -16.08 -5.17 -7.91
N PRO A 201 -15.54 -5.36 -9.14
CA PRO A 201 -14.53 -4.47 -9.71
C PRO A 201 -14.94 -3.00 -9.75
N ASP A 202 -16.24 -2.74 -9.85
CA ASP A 202 -16.79 -1.38 -9.83
C ASP A 202 -16.82 -0.77 -8.43
N GLU A 203 -17.27 -1.52 -7.43
CA GLU A 203 -17.27 -1.08 -6.02
C GLU A 203 -15.85 -0.88 -5.49
N ALA A 204 -14.86 -1.65 -5.97
CA ALA A 204 -13.45 -1.46 -5.64
C ALA A 204 -12.93 -0.04 -6.00
N GLY A 205 -13.47 0.55 -7.07
CA GLY A 205 -13.15 1.90 -7.52
C GLY A 205 -13.92 3.02 -6.81
N ASP A 206 -14.87 2.67 -5.93
CA ASP A 206 -15.77 3.61 -5.24
C ASP A 206 -15.96 3.24 -3.75
N PRO A 207 -14.88 3.33 -2.93
CA PRO A 207 -14.97 3.02 -1.50
C PRO A 207 -15.88 3.98 -0.72
N ILE A 208 -16.16 5.16 -1.29
CA ILE A 208 -16.93 6.25 -0.70
C ILE A 208 -18.21 6.38 -1.54
N THR A 209 -19.02 5.32 -1.54
CA THR A 209 -20.24 5.21 -2.36
C THR A 209 -21.11 6.44 -2.21
N GLN A 210 -21.75 6.92 -3.26
CA GLN A 210 -22.60 8.12 -3.13
C GLN A 210 -23.71 7.92 -2.08
N ALA A 211 -23.96 8.96 -1.28
CA ALA A 211 -24.98 8.93 -0.24
C ALA A 211 -26.37 8.70 -0.88
N SER A 212 -27.11 7.72 -0.35
CA SER A 212 -28.45 7.36 -0.87
C SER A 212 -29.51 8.43 -0.59
N THR A 213 -29.34 9.23 0.46
CA THR A 213 -30.15 10.40 0.82
C THR A 213 -29.32 11.35 1.70
N SER A 214 -29.65 12.64 1.75
CA SER A 214 -29.03 13.54 2.74
C SER A 214 -29.37 13.03 4.14
N ALA A 215 -28.42 12.36 4.79
CA ALA A 215 -28.53 12.10 6.21
C ALA A 215 -28.81 13.42 6.94
N ASP A 216 -29.55 13.38 8.06
CA ASP A 216 -29.82 14.50 8.99
C ASP A 216 -28.56 15.12 9.61
N THR A 217 -27.40 14.95 8.98
CA THR A 217 -26.12 15.52 9.36
C THR A 217 -26.20 17.03 9.25
N LYS A 218 -26.15 17.69 10.40
CA LYS A 218 -26.01 19.14 10.50
C LYS A 218 -24.82 19.60 9.63
N PRO A 219 -25.02 20.51 8.66
CA PRO A 219 -23.94 21.04 7.85
C PRO A 219 -22.87 21.69 8.73
N LEU A 220 -21.60 21.38 8.46
CA LEU A 220 -20.46 22.05 9.08
C LEU A 220 -20.34 23.49 8.56
N THR A 221 -19.68 24.35 9.33
CA THR A 221 -19.33 25.69 8.85
C THR A 221 -18.23 25.62 7.79
N LEU A 222 -18.08 26.71 7.04
CA LEU A 222 -17.05 26.83 6.01
C LEU A 222 -15.63 26.70 6.60
N GLU A 223 -15.40 27.27 7.78
CA GLU A 223 -14.13 27.17 8.50
C GLU A 223 -13.83 25.75 8.97
N GLU A 224 -14.84 25.02 9.44
CA GLU A 224 -14.71 23.63 9.87
C GLU A 224 -14.36 22.71 8.68
N LEU A 225 -15.05 22.89 7.54
CA LEU A 225 -14.77 22.17 6.31
C LEU A 225 -13.35 22.46 5.83
N GLN A 226 -12.96 23.73 5.78
CA GLN A 226 -11.62 24.13 5.35
C GLN A 226 -10.54 23.52 6.24
N TYR A 227 -10.73 23.55 7.56
CA TYR A 227 -9.80 22.97 8.52
C TYR A 227 -9.63 21.45 8.31
N ARG A 228 -10.73 20.71 8.28
CA ARG A 228 -10.72 19.24 8.20
C ARG A 228 -10.22 18.74 6.84
N ILE A 229 -10.63 19.36 5.75
CA ILE A 229 -10.16 19.02 4.39
C ILE A 229 -8.66 19.30 4.26
N THR A 230 -8.16 20.42 4.81
CA THR A 230 -6.72 20.72 4.80
C THR A 230 -5.94 19.65 5.54
N ARG A 231 -6.43 19.20 6.70
CA ARG A 231 -5.79 18.11 7.45
C ARG A 231 -5.75 16.80 6.66
N LEU A 232 -6.83 16.46 5.94
CA LEU A 232 -6.83 15.26 5.10
C LEU A 232 -5.76 15.32 4.01
N ASN A 233 -5.62 16.47 3.35
CA ASN A 233 -4.57 16.68 2.35
C ASN A 233 -3.16 16.61 2.99
N ASP A 234 -2.96 17.22 4.15
CA ASP A 234 -1.69 17.19 4.88
C ASP A 234 -1.28 15.78 5.30
N GLU A 235 -2.25 14.95 5.72
CA GLU A 235 -1.97 13.55 5.99
C GLU A 235 -1.45 12.82 4.74
N ASP A 236 -2.03 13.09 3.56
CA ASP A 236 -1.62 12.44 2.29
C ASP A 236 -0.20 12.84 1.90
N GLU A 237 0.15 14.11 2.08
CA GLU A 237 1.51 14.62 1.85
C GLU A 237 2.53 13.96 2.78
N VAL A 238 2.22 13.83 4.07
CA VAL A 238 3.10 13.16 5.04
C VAL A 238 3.21 11.66 4.77
N ARG A 239 2.12 10.98 4.36
CA ARG A 239 2.16 9.57 3.96
C ARG A 239 3.10 9.37 2.77
N ASN A 240 2.95 10.19 1.72
CA ASN A 240 3.81 10.16 0.54
C ASN A 240 5.26 10.45 0.88
N LEU A 241 5.52 11.44 1.74
CA LEU A 241 6.87 11.78 2.20
C LEU A 241 7.56 10.60 2.90
N GLN A 242 6.87 9.94 3.83
CA GLN A 242 7.43 8.79 4.55
C GLN A 242 7.68 7.60 3.63
N HIS A 243 6.72 7.25 2.76
CA HIS A 243 6.91 6.16 1.82
C HIS A 243 8.04 6.45 0.82
N THR A 244 8.16 7.69 0.36
CA THR A 244 9.27 8.16 -0.49
C THR A 244 10.61 8.00 0.22
N ALA A 245 10.70 8.41 1.49
CA ALA A 245 11.91 8.24 2.30
C ALA A 245 12.32 6.76 2.37
N GLY A 246 11.36 5.85 2.61
CA GLY A 246 11.61 4.41 2.57
C GLY A 246 12.22 3.95 1.25
N TYR A 247 11.63 4.34 0.11
CA TYR A 247 12.18 3.96 -1.19
C TYR A 247 13.58 4.53 -1.47
N TYR A 248 13.88 5.76 -1.06
CA TYR A 248 15.23 6.32 -1.20
C TYR A 248 16.24 5.60 -0.31
N VAL A 249 15.83 5.22 0.91
CA VAL A 249 16.65 4.39 1.80
C VAL A 249 16.91 3.01 1.18
N ASP A 250 15.89 2.36 0.61
CA ASP A 250 16.03 1.06 -0.05
C ASP A 250 17.09 1.06 -1.15
N ARG A 251 17.21 2.19 -1.83
CA ARG A 251 18.12 2.40 -2.97
C ARG A 251 19.44 3.05 -2.60
N ARG A 252 19.65 3.36 -1.32
CA ARG A 252 20.78 4.12 -0.81
C ARG A 252 21.01 5.44 -1.57
N MET A 253 19.92 6.12 -1.91
CA MET A 253 19.95 7.45 -2.55
C MET A 253 20.16 8.51 -1.46
N TRP A 254 21.35 8.53 -0.85
CA TRP A 254 21.62 9.31 0.35
C TRP A 254 21.38 10.82 0.20
N PRO A 255 21.79 11.49 -0.89
CA PRO A 255 21.46 12.89 -1.11
C PRO A 255 19.94 13.13 -1.14
N ASP A 256 19.17 12.25 -1.78
CA ASP A 256 17.72 12.36 -1.83
C ASP A 256 17.06 12.15 -0.46
N VAL A 257 17.59 11.25 0.37
CA VAL A 257 17.11 11.07 1.76
C VAL A 257 17.38 12.33 2.57
N ILE A 258 18.58 12.90 2.49
CA ILE A 258 18.97 14.10 3.26
C ILE A 258 18.11 15.30 2.87
N ASP A 259 17.80 15.46 1.59
CA ASP A 259 16.94 16.53 1.07
C ASP A 259 15.52 16.52 1.69
N LEU A 260 15.05 15.39 2.23
CA LEU A 260 13.72 15.28 2.84
C LEU A 260 13.62 15.90 4.24
N PHE A 261 14.75 16.18 4.89
CA PHE A 261 14.77 16.61 6.29
C PHE A 261 14.64 18.12 6.47
N THR A 262 14.20 18.53 7.66
CA THR A 262 14.45 19.89 8.14
C THR A 262 15.96 20.11 8.34
N VAL A 263 16.40 21.37 8.31
CA VAL A 263 17.83 21.74 8.45
C VAL A 263 18.47 21.24 9.76
N ASP A 264 17.65 20.98 10.77
CA ASP A 264 17.99 20.52 12.11
C ASP A 264 17.34 19.15 12.42
N GLY A 265 17.07 18.37 11.38
CA GLY A 265 16.46 17.04 11.49
C GLY A 265 17.41 16.00 12.09
N THR A 266 16.86 14.91 12.62
CA THR A 266 17.64 13.84 13.27
C THR A 266 17.16 12.44 12.88
N VAL A 267 18.05 11.45 13.03
CA VAL A 267 17.70 10.02 13.03
C VAL A 267 18.00 9.46 14.41
N SER A 268 17.05 8.73 15.00
CA SER A 268 17.25 8.09 16.30
C SER A 268 16.89 6.60 16.24
N VAL A 269 17.75 5.77 16.85
CA VAL A 269 17.52 4.32 16.97
C VAL A 269 17.68 3.92 18.43
N ASP A 270 16.64 3.32 19.00
CA ASP A 270 16.56 2.95 20.43
C ASP A 270 16.94 4.11 21.36
N GLY A 271 16.39 5.30 21.09
CA GLY A 271 16.59 6.51 21.89
C GLY A 271 17.96 7.18 21.71
N ARG A 272 18.83 6.68 20.83
CA ARG A 272 20.11 7.31 20.50
C ARG A 272 20.00 8.12 19.22
N ALA A 273 19.92 9.44 19.35
CA ALA A 273 19.85 10.36 18.23
C ALA A 273 21.24 10.69 17.64
N THR A 274 21.28 10.96 16.35
CA THR A 274 22.42 11.60 15.68
C THR A 274 22.54 13.07 16.09
N ALA A 275 23.65 13.71 15.74
CA ALA A 275 23.72 15.17 15.75
C ALA A 275 22.62 15.75 14.82
N PRO A 276 22.05 16.93 15.13
CA PRO A 276 21.09 17.59 14.25
C PRO A 276 21.71 17.99 12.91
N GLY A 277 20.91 17.88 11.85
CA GLY A 277 21.22 18.39 10.52
C GLY A 277 21.92 17.38 9.59
N PRO A 278 22.24 17.83 8.34
CA PRO A 278 22.67 16.95 7.25
C PRO A 278 23.84 16.01 7.56
N ALA A 279 24.86 16.49 8.28
CA ALA A 279 26.03 15.67 8.62
C ALA A 279 25.69 14.54 9.60
N GLY A 280 24.78 14.79 10.54
CA GLY A 280 24.30 13.75 11.45
C GLY A 280 23.42 12.72 10.75
N ILE A 281 22.57 13.16 9.81
CA ILE A 281 21.77 12.27 8.96
C ILE A 281 22.70 11.40 8.11
N GLN A 282 23.68 11.98 7.42
CA GLN A 282 24.70 11.23 6.67
C GLN A 282 25.40 10.18 7.54
N THR A 283 25.79 10.55 8.78
CA THR A 283 26.39 9.60 9.73
C THR A 283 25.49 8.41 10.05
N ALA A 284 24.16 8.60 10.09
CA ALA A 284 23.23 7.48 10.23
C ALA A 284 23.15 6.63 8.96
N LEU A 285 23.10 7.25 7.77
CA LEU A 285 23.00 6.56 6.49
C LEU A 285 24.26 5.74 6.17
N ASP A 286 25.46 6.24 6.50
CA ASP A 286 26.73 5.54 6.28
C ASP A 286 26.81 4.22 7.07
N ARG A 287 26.09 4.10 8.20
CA ARG A 287 25.98 2.83 8.95
C ARG A 287 25.19 1.76 8.19
N MET A 288 24.40 2.17 7.20
CA MET A 288 23.68 1.28 6.30
C MET A 288 24.52 0.91 5.07
N GLY A 289 25.71 1.48 4.91
CA GLY A 289 26.64 1.25 3.80
C GLY A 289 26.80 2.46 2.86
N PRO A 290 27.71 2.39 1.88
CA PRO A 290 27.98 3.50 0.96
C PRO A 290 26.77 3.81 0.07
N GLU A 291 26.74 5.03 -0.48
CA GLU A 291 25.73 5.50 -1.43
C GLU A 291 25.62 4.56 -2.64
N GLY A 292 24.38 4.31 -3.07
CA GLY A 292 24.06 3.39 -4.15
C GLY A 292 24.17 1.91 -3.77
N LEU A 293 23.36 1.08 -4.42
CA LEU A 293 23.45 -0.37 -4.26
C LEU A 293 24.51 -0.95 -5.21
N THR A 294 25.33 -1.85 -4.69
CA THR A 294 26.23 -2.70 -5.47
C THR A 294 25.65 -4.11 -5.61
N THR A 295 26.14 -4.87 -6.59
CA THR A 295 25.73 -6.27 -6.83
C THR A 295 25.77 -7.08 -5.54
N GLY A 296 24.67 -7.75 -5.22
CA GLY A 296 24.52 -8.62 -4.06
C GLY A 296 23.91 -7.95 -2.83
N ILE A 297 23.81 -6.62 -2.79
CA ILE A 297 23.26 -5.88 -1.65
C ILE A 297 21.75 -5.76 -1.76
N LEU A 298 21.03 -6.32 -0.78
CA LEU A 298 19.61 -6.07 -0.55
C LEU A 298 19.49 -5.16 0.68
N ASN A 299 18.70 -4.10 0.56
CA ASN A 299 18.55 -3.09 1.59
C ASN A 299 17.08 -2.67 1.72
N ASP A 300 16.14 -3.60 1.55
CA ASP A 300 14.72 -3.27 1.50
C ASP A 300 14.15 -3.13 2.91
N HIS A 301 13.46 -2.01 3.18
CA HIS A 301 12.80 -1.67 4.44
C HIS A 301 11.29 -1.41 4.24
N PRO A 302 10.50 -2.41 3.83
CA PRO A 302 9.05 -2.28 3.72
C PRO A 302 8.38 -1.69 4.97
N ILE A 303 7.52 -0.69 4.74
CA ILE A 303 6.74 0.02 5.76
C ILE A 303 5.29 -0.50 5.79
N TYR A 304 4.79 -0.76 6.99
CA TYR A 304 3.47 -1.31 7.29
C TYR A 304 2.75 -0.50 8.38
N HIS A 305 1.42 -0.57 8.39
CA HIS A 305 0.49 0.03 9.36
C HIS A 305 0.76 1.50 9.66
N MET A 306 1.24 2.25 8.67
CA MET A 306 1.50 3.66 8.88
C MET A 306 0.19 4.40 9.15
N ILE A 307 0.12 5.00 10.34
CA ILE A 307 -0.90 5.94 10.76
C ILE A 307 -0.23 7.31 10.86
N VAL A 308 -0.91 8.34 10.35
CA VAL A 308 -0.45 9.74 10.39
C VAL A 308 -1.43 10.57 11.20
N SER A 309 -0.91 11.46 12.04
CA SER A 309 -1.67 12.46 12.78
C SER A 309 -1.05 13.84 12.57
N ILE A 310 -1.86 14.80 12.12
CA ILE A 310 -1.48 16.20 11.98
C ILE A 310 -1.77 16.92 13.31
N SER A 311 -0.84 17.74 13.79
CA SER A 311 -1.04 18.58 14.98
C SER A 311 -2.25 19.50 14.80
N PRO A 312 -2.94 19.93 15.89
CA PRO A 312 -4.12 20.77 15.76
C PRO A 312 -3.88 22.08 14.98
N ASP A 313 -2.69 22.67 15.08
CA ASP A 313 -2.30 23.90 14.38
C ASP A 313 -1.85 23.67 12.92
N GLY A 314 -1.75 22.43 12.45
CA GLY A 314 -1.39 22.09 11.07
C GLY A 314 0.09 22.30 10.72
N LYS A 315 0.97 22.47 11.72
CA LYS A 315 2.39 22.77 11.50
C LYS A 315 3.32 21.60 11.71
N GLU A 316 2.90 20.62 12.52
CA GLU A 316 3.66 19.42 12.82
C GLU A 316 2.84 18.18 12.49
N ALA A 317 3.50 17.06 12.26
CA ALA A 317 2.85 15.78 12.15
C ALA A 317 3.63 14.70 12.88
N THR A 318 2.95 13.63 13.23
CA THR A 318 3.56 12.40 13.74
C THR A 318 3.05 11.22 12.93
N SER A 319 3.94 10.30 12.58
CA SER A 319 3.58 9.00 12.04
C SER A 319 3.99 7.88 12.99
N ARG A 320 3.28 6.76 12.96
CA ARG A 320 3.63 5.52 13.67
C ARG A 320 3.34 4.34 12.76
N GLY A 321 4.20 3.33 12.80
CA GLY A 321 4.03 2.09 12.04
C GLY A 321 5.12 1.08 12.33
N LEU A 322 5.19 0.07 11.48
CA LEU A 322 6.14 -1.04 11.51
C LEU A 322 7.02 -0.98 10.26
N GLU A 323 8.30 -1.22 10.41
CA GLU A 323 9.26 -1.45 9.34
C GLU A 323 9.83 -2.86 9.49
N ILE A 324 9.89 -3.62 8.40
CA ILE A 324 10.56 -4.94 8.38
C ILE A 324 11.70 -4.89 7.38
N GLY A 325 12.92 -4.69 7.88
CA GLY A 325 14.15 -4.76 7.10
C GLY A 325 14.44 -6.18 6.61
N MET A 326 14.58 -6.30 5.29
CA MET A 326 15.07 -7.46 4.56
C MET A 326 16.43 -7.07 3.98
N ILE A 327 17.49 -7.37 4.72
CA ILE A 327 18.84 -6.83 4.45
C ILE A 327 19.78 -7.98 4.13
N GLY A 328 20.75 -7.81 3.24
CA GLY A 328 21.77 -8.84 3.02
C GLY A 328 22.84 -8.50 2.00
N ASP A 329 23.91 -9.31 2.02
CA ASP A 329 24.98 -9.32 1.04
C ASP A 329 25.13 -10.75 0.48
N SER A 330 24.73 -10.92 -0.77
CA SER A 330 24.78 -12.20 -1.48
C SER A 330 26.20 -12.67 -1.80
N ASN A 331 27.19 -11.77 -1.79
CA ASN A 331 28.60 -12.12 -1.97
C ASN A 331 29.16 -12.75 -0.70
N GLN A 332 28.76 -12.22 0.46
CA GLN A 332 29.15 -12.73 1.78
C GLN A 332 28.21 -13.84 2.30
N LYS A 333 27.10 -14.10 1.59
CA LYS A 333 26.03 -15.03 2.03
C LYS A 333 25.44 -14.65 3.39
N THR A 334 25.36 -13.35 3.66
CA THR A 334 24.77 -12.80 4.89
C THR A 334 23.40 -12.22 4.58
N SER A 335 22.43 -12.45 5.47
CA SER A 335 21.11 -11.84 5.40
C SER A 335 20.53 -11.69 6.80
N GLU A 336 19.66 -10.71 6.99
CA GLU A 336 19.12 -10.31 8.28
C GLU A 336 17.67 -9.86 8.14
N TRP A 337 16.84 -10.30 9.08
CA TRP A 337 15.54 -9.73 9.38
C TRP A 337 15.67 -8.65 10.47
N ARG A 338 15.02 -7.52 10.27
CA ARG A 338 14.96 -6.45 11.27
C ARG A 338 13.53 -5.94 11.42
N PHE A 339 12.92 -6.19 12.57
CA PHE A 339 11.59 -5.69 12.90
C PHE A 339 11.74 -4.44 13.76
N CYS A 340 11.30 -3.30 13.24
CA CYS A 340 11.36 -2.00 13.90
C CYS A 340 9.96 -1.39 13.99
N GLU A 341 9.58 -0.87 15.14
CA GLU A 341 8.51 0.12 15.19
C GLU A 341 9.10 1.50 15.01
N PHE A 342 8.33 2.40 14.42
CA PHE A 342 8.70 3.80 14.35
C PHE A 342 7.66 4.72 14.93
N ARG A 343 8.13 5.89 15.36
CA ARG A 343 7.30 7.05 15.68
C ARG A 343 8.00 8.33 15.22
N HIS A 344 7.78 8.71 13.98
CA HIS A 344 8.50 9.82 13.34
C HIS A 344 7.80 11.17 13.58
N ARG A 345 8.56 12.26 13.44
CA ARG A 345 8.03 13.63 13.49
C ARG A 345 8.34 14.37 12.19
N TYR A 346 7.45 15.27 11.82
CA TYR A 346 7.52 16.09 10.61
C TYR A 346 7.14 17.52 10.94
N ALA A 347 7.74 18.46 10.24
CA ALA A 347 7.42 19.88 10.34
C ALA A 347 7.06 20.42 8.95
N LYS A 348 6.07 21.31 8.90
CA LYS A 348 5.68 22.02 7.69
C LYS A 348 6.53 23.27 7.56
N ASP A 349 7.18 23.44 6.42
CA ASP A 349 7.93 24.65 6.11
C ASP A 349 6.94 25.80 5.90
N ASN A 350 6.96 26.79 6.79
CA ASN A 350 5.98 27.89 6.77
C ASN A 350 6.11 28.81 5.55
N THR A 351 7.25 28.79 4.84
CA THR A 351 7.49 29.63 3.67
C THR A 351 6.98 28.96 2.40
N THR A 352 7.19 27.66 2.28
CA THR A 352 6.87 26.88 1.07
C THR A 352 5.60 26.06 1.18
N GLY A 353 5.12 25.79 2.40
CA GLY A 353 4.03 24.87 2.68
C GLY A 353 4.40 23.38 2.59
N ILE A 354 5.67 23.05 2.31
CA ILE A 354 6.13 21.68 2.09
C ILE A 354 6.41 20.98 3.43
N TRP A 355 5.89 19.77 3.60
CA TRP A 355 6.24 18.90 4.74
C TRP A 355 7.65 18.35 4.62
N LYS A 356 8.40 18.36 5.73
CA LYS A 356 9.76 17.83 5.84
C LYS A 356 9.89 16.93 7.06
N ILE A 357 10.82 15.98 7.00
CA ILE A 357 11.11 15.05 8.08
C ILE A 357 11.88 15.79 9.17
N LYS A 358 11.32 15.84 10.37
CA LYS A 358 11.98 16.41 11.55
C LYS A 358 12.78 15.37 12.31
N GLU A 359 12.23 14.16 12.45
CA GLU A 359 12.88 13.07 13.15
C GLU A 359 12.43 11.71 12.61
N LEU A 360 13.39 10.87 12.21
CA LEU A 360 13.14 9.44 12.04
C LEU A 360 13.54 8.67 13.31
N ALA A 361 12.59 8.43 14.20
CA ALA A 361 12.80 7.60 15.40
C ALA A 361 12.33 6.15 15.23
N TYR A 362 13.26 5.20 15.36
CA TYR A 362 13.04 3.76 15.30
C TYR A 362 13.31 3.07 16.65
N THR A 363 12.51 2.06 16.96
CA THR A 363 12.66 1.15 18.09
C THR A 363 12.74 -0.28 17.58
N ARG A 364 13.87 -0.96 17.80
CA ARG A 364 14.07 -2.33 17.31
C ARG A 364 13.35 -3.34 18.19
N LEU A 365 12.40 -4.08 17.61
CA LEU A 365 11.68 -5.19 18.25
C LEU A 365 12.47 -6.49 18.16
N MET A 366 13.02 -6.80 16.99
CA MET A 366 13.75 -8.04 16.73
C MET A 366 14.79 -7.82 15.64
N VAL A 367 15.98 -8.39 15.82
CA VAL A 367 17.01 -8.47 14.79
C VAL A 367 17.45 -9.92 14.73
N ALA A 368 17.44 -10.55 13.57
CA ALA A 368 17.77 -11.96 13.44
C ALA A 368 18.56 -12.20 12.15
N SER A 369 19.66 -12.95 12.25
CA SER A 369 20.30 -13.47 11.03
C SER A 369 19.32 -14.38 10.31
N TYR A 370 19.36 -14.40 8.98
CA TYR A 370 18.48 -15.26 8.21
C TYR A 370 18.79 -16.75 8.42
N ALA A 371 20.05 -17.10 8.68
CA ALA A 371 20.45 -18.49 8.91
C ALA A 371 19.80 -19.08 10.17
N GLU A 372 19.76 -18.32 11.26
CA GLU A 372 19.24 -18.79 12.56
C GLU A 372 17.77 -18.41 12.79
N GLY A 373 17.34 -17.30 12.21
CA GLY A 373 16.02 -16.71 12.44
C GLY A 373 15.83 -16.16 13.84
N TRP A 374 14.58 -15.91 14.20
CA TRP A 374 14.20 -15.31 15.49
C TRP A 374 13.75 -16.33 16.54
N SER A 375 13.91 -17.63 16.29
CA SER A 375 13.40 -18.69 17.18
C SER A 375 13.96 -18.61 18.61
N GLN A 376 15.23 -18.20 18.76
CA GLN A 376 15.93 -18.04 20.03
C GLN A 376 15.97 -16.59 20.54
N GLY A 377 15.10 -15.72 19.99
CA GLY A 377 15.01 -14.31 20.36
C GLY A 377 15.96 -13.38 19.61
N GLY A 378 16.58 -13.87 18.53
CA GLY A 378 17.44 -13.11 17.64
C GLY A 378 18.74 -12.64 18.31
N LEU A 379 19.26 -11.51 17.81
CA LEU A 379 20.56 -10.94 18.14
C LEU A 379 20.49 -9.82 19.18
N LEU A 380 19.29 -9.35 19.52
CA LEU A 380 19.11 -8.32 20.55
C LEU A 380 19.18 -8.96 21.96
N PRO A 381 19.59 -8.21 22.99
CA PRO A 381 19.52 -8.67 24.37
C PRO A 381 18.08 -9.07 24.75
N ARG A 382 17.91 -10.28 25.30
CA ARG A 382 16.58 -10.82 25.66
C ARG A 382 15.83 -9.95 26.66
N ASN A 383 16.53 -9.46 27.68
CA ASN A 383 16.00 -8.56 28.69
C ASN A 383 16.41 -7.12 28.36
N ASN A 384 15.78 -6.52 27.36
CA ASN A 384 16.02 -5.11 27.05
C ASN A 384 15.05 -4.21 27.84
N THR A 385 15.33 -4.00 29.12
CA THR A 385 14.55 -3.12 30.01
C THR A 385 14.57 -1.65 29.58
N THR A 386 15.41 -1.28 28.61
CA THR A 386 15.47 0.08 28.04
C THR A 386 14.54 0.28 26.84
N ARG A 387 13.94 -0.79 26.30
CA ARG A 387 12.99 -0.70 25.18
C ARG A 387 11.71 -0.03 25.66
N LYS A 388 11.48 1.21 25.23
CA LYS A 388 10.21 1.91 25.42
C LYS A 388 9.32 1.66 24.21
N ILE A 389 8.10 1.16 24.45
CA ILE A 389 7.06 1.09 23.42
C ILE A 389 6.78 2.53 22.96
N PRO A 390 6.94 2.87 21.68
CA PRO A 390 6.60 4.20 21.20
C PRO A 390 5.11 4.47 21.42
N ALA A 391 4.77 5.69 21.84
CA ALA A 391 3.39 6.05 22.15
C ALA A 391 2.47 5.85 20.93
N TYR A 392 1.34 5.18 21.15
CA TYR A 392 0.25 5.06 20.17
C TYR A 392 -0.34 6.43 19.84
N LEU A 393 -0.86 6.57 18.63
CA LEU A 393 -1.52 7.79 18.21
C LEU A 393 -3.00 7.74 18.60
N ASP A 394 -3.47 8.81 19.25
CA ASP A 394 -4.89 8.99 19.59
C ASP A 394 -5.62 9.58 18.38
N ILE A 395 -6.23 8.69 17.59
CA ILE A 395 -6.71 8.99 16.23
C ILE A 395 -8.04 8.29 15.88
N LEU A 396 -8.57 7.50 16.80
CA LEU A 396 -9.88 6.84 16.65
C LEU A 396 -10.96 7.72 17.29
N GLY A 397 -12.20 7.62 16.81
CA GLY A 397 -13.29 8.47 17.30
C GLY A 397 -13.15 9.94 16.92
N ARG A 398 -12.40 10.26 15.85
CA ARG A 398 -12.27 11.64 15.35
C ARG A 398 -13.61 12.17 14.82
N LEU A 399 -14.50 11.30 14.35
CA LEU A 399 -15.86 11.69 14.00
C LEU A 399 -16.69 12.08 15.24
N ALA A 400 -16.48 11.43 16.39
CA ALA A 400 -17.14 11.76 17.67
C ALA A 400 -16.55 13.02 18.31
N ASN A 401 -15.23 13.16 18.27
CA ASN A 401 -14.48 14.29 18.77
C ASN A 401 -13.99 15.17 17.61
N ALA A 402 -14.90 15.55 16.71
CA ALA A 402 -14.56 16.38 15.56
C ALA A 402 -13.76 17.59 16.04
N THR A 403 -12.46 17.59 15.72
CA THR A 403 -11.53 18.56 16.29
C THR A 403 -12.00 19.95 15.87
N GLN A 404 -12.46 20.73 16.83
CA GLN A 404 -12.78 22.13 16.56
C GLN A 404 -11.52 22.83 16.09
N LYS A 405 -11.66 23.67 15.06
CA LYS A 405 -10.56 24.50 14.57
C LYS A 405 -9.95 25.27 15.75
N PRO A 406 -8.66 25.09 16.07
CA PRO A 406 -8.00 25.86 17.11
C PRO A 406 -7.95 27.35 16.77
N ALA A 407 -8.00 28.24 17.78
CA ALA A 407 -7.93 29.68 17.57
C ALA A 407 -6.62 30.14 16.89
N ASN A 408 -5.53 29.42 17.11
CA ASN A 408 -4.21 29.68 16.50
C ASN A 408 -4.03 29.00 15.13
N TRP A 409 -5.02 28.26 14.63
CA TRP A 409 -4.97 27.73 13.28
C TRP A 409 -5.31 28.82 12.27
N THR A 410 -4.41 29.01 11.33
CA THR A 410 -4.55 29.95 10.21
C THR A 410 -4.82 29.19 8.93
N SER A 411 -5.80 29.65 8.16
CA SER A 411 -6.04 29.11 6.83
C SER A 411 -4.82 29.31 5.92
N PRO A 412 -4.49 28.36 5.03
CA PRO A 412 -3.48 28.58 4.00
C PRO A 412 -3.80 29.86 3.20
N SER A 413 -2.77 30.68 2.97
CA SER A 413 -2.83 32.06 2.44
C SER A 413 -3.40 32.22 1.02
N SER A 414 -3.85 31.13 0.38
CA SER A 414 -4.47 31.12 -0.95
C SER A 414 -5.98 30.97 -0.96
N SER A 415 -6.64 30.91 0.20
CA SER A 415 -8.10 30.81 0.23
C SER A 415 -8.78 32.16 0.01
N SER A 416 -9.48 32.29 -1.12
CA SER A 416 -10.48 33.34 -1.32
C SER A 416 -11.46 33.33 -0.15
N SER A 417 -11.78 34.48 0.42
CA SER A 417 -12.83 34.63 1.44
C SER A 417 -14.24 34.60 0.84
N ASN A 418 -14.38 34.56 -0.49
CA ASN A 418 -15.67 34.54 -1.17
C ASN A 418 -16.23 33.09 -1.25
N PRO A 419 -17.38 32.80 -0.61
CA PRO A 419 -17.98 31.47 -0.60
C PRO A 419 -18.23 30.86 -2.00
N THR A 420 -18.55 31.68 -3.01
CA THR A 420 -18.83 31.19 -4.38
C THR A 420 -17.59 30.60 -5.06
N THR A 421 -16.40 30.96 -4.60
CA THR A 421 -15.12 30.42 -5.07
C THR A 421 -14.53 29.39 -4.11
N LEU A 422 -14.82 29.52 -2.80
CA LEU A 422 -14.22 28.67 -1.78
C LEU A 422 -14.88 27.29 -1.73
N LEU A 423 -16.20 27.17 -1.86
CA LEU A 423 -16.88 25.85 -1.85
C LEU A 423 -16.40 24.93 -2.98
N PRO A 424 -16.33 25.38 -4.26
CA PRO A 424 -15.72 24.58 -5.32
C PRO A 424 -14.25 24.20 -5.07
N ASP A 425 -13.45 25.09 -4.47
CA ASP A 425 -12.06 24.78 -4.11
C ASP A 425 -11.99 23.71 -3.01
N LEU A 426 -12.82 23.79 -1.97
CA LEU A 426 -12.90 22.79 -0.92
C LEU A 426 -13.34 21.42 -1.47
N ARG A 427 -14.33 21.40 -2.37
CA ARG A 427 -14.74 20.20 -3.09
C ARG A 427 -13.56 19.58 -3.84
N ARG A 428 -12.82 20.39 -4.60
CA ARG A 428 -11.62 19.95 -5.34
C ARG A 428 -10.52 19.43 -4.40
N ARG A 429 -10.32 20.05 -3.24
CA ARG A 429 -9.37 19.58 -2.23
C ARG A 429 -9.80 18.26 -1.59
N LEU A 430 -11.08 18.11 -1.28
CA LEU A 430 -11.64 16.85 -0.77
C LEU A 430 -11.56 15.73 -1.81
N SER A 431 -11.81 16.04 -3.09
CA SER A 431 -11.71 15.05 -4.17
C SER A 431 -10.29 14.49 -4.30
N ARG A 432 -9.25 15.28 -3.99
CA ARG A 432 -7.85 14.80 -3.97
C ARG A 432 -7.62 13.72 -2.90
N SER A 433 -8.10 13.93 -1.67
CA SER A 433 -7.98 12.94 -0.60
C SER A 433 -8.86 11.71 -0.85
N THR A 434 -10.05 11.90 -1.42
CA THR A 434 -10.91 10.79 -1.87
C THR A 434 -10.24 9.99 -3.00
N ALA A 435 -9.55 10.67 -3.93
CA ALA A 435 -8.77 10.03 -4.99
C ALA A 435 -7.59 9.23 -4.44
N PHE A 436 -6.92 9.72 -3.39
CA PHE A 436 -5.87 8.97 -2.68
C PHE A 436 -6.42 7.65 -2.15
N ASP A 437 -7.51 7.71 -1.39
CA ASP A 437 -8.12 6.56 -0.74
C ASP A 437 -8.71 5.54 -1.75
N SER A 438 -9.39 6.01 -2.80
CA SER A 438 -9.91 5.16 -3.88
C SER A 438 -8.82 4.54 -4.76
N THR A 439 -7.69 5.23 -4.94
CA THR A 439 -6.53 4.67 -5.67
C THR A 439 -5.86 3.54 -4.90
N GLU A 440 -5.68 3.70 -3.58
CA GLU A 440 -5.18 2.61 -2.72
C GLU A 440 -6.14 1.40 -2.77
N ASN A 441 -7.45 1.66 -2.69
CA ASN A 441 -8.50 0.65 -2.70
C ASN A 441 -8.48 -0.21 -3.97
N ILE A 442 -8.52 0.43 -5.15
CA ILE A 442 -8.54 -0.30 -6.42
C ILE A 442 -7.21 -0.98 -6.73
N SER A 443 -6.08 -0.40 -6.28
CA SER A 443 -4.77 -1.04 -6.36
C SER A 443 -4.72 -2.33 -5.54
N ALA A 444 -5.28 -2.33 -4.33
CA ALA A 444 -5.39 -3.53 -3.50
C ALA A 444 -6.31 -4.57 -4.15
N ALA A 445 -7.46 -4.16 -4.68
CA ALA A 445 -8.39 -5.04 -5.39
C ALA A 445 -7.76 -5.74 -6.59
N TYR A 446 -6.94 -5.03 -7.38
CA TYR A 446 -6.16 -5.65 -8.45
C TYR A 446 -5.29 -6.80 -7.93
N GLY A 447 -4.59 -6.59 -6.81
CA GLY A 447 -3.77 -7.62 -6.15
C GLY A 447 -4.56 -8.88 -5.83
N TYR A 448 -5.74 -8.74 -5.22
CA TYR A 448 -6.60 -9.88 -4.93
C TYR A 448 -7.06 -10.63 -6.19
N TYR A 449 -7.54 -9.90 -7.20
CA TYR A 449 -8.02 -10.55 -8.43
C TYR A 449 -6.91 -11.25 -9.21
N ILE A 450 -5.66 -10.75 -9.17
CA ILE A 450 -4.52 -11.45 -9.80
C ILE A 450 -4.02 -12.65 -8.99
N ASP A 451 -4.13 -12.63 -7.66
CA ASP A 451 -3.84 -13.80 -6.80
C ASP A 451 -4.79 -14.97 -7.11
N ASP A 452 -6.03 -14.64 -7.47
CA ASP A 452 -7.07 -15.60 -7.82
C ASP A 452 -7.17 -15.87 -9.32
N ILE A 453 -6.50 -15.09 -10.17
CA ILE A 453 -6.55 -15.14 -11.65
C ILE A 453 -8.00 -15.03 -12.15
N LEU A 454 -8.73 -14.04 -11.66
CA LEU A 454 -10.08 -13.70 -12.12
C LEU A 454 -9.96 -12.71 -13.30
N CYS A 455 -9.68 -13.22 -14.50
CA CYS A 455 -9.29 -12.43 -15.66
C CYS A 455 -10.34 -11.39 -16.11
N ASP A 456 -11.63 -11.72 -16.05
CA ASP A 456 -12.70 -10.76 -16.35
C ASP A 456 -12.74 -9.61 -15.34
N ALA A 457 -12.58 -9.93 -14.05
CA ALA A 457 -12.52 -8.93 -12.99
C ALA A 457 -11.30 -8.02 -13.14
N ILE A 458 -10.13 -8.58 -13.50
CA ILE A 458 -8.92 -7.80 -13.79
C ILE A 458 -9.17 -6.82 -14.93
N GLY A 459 -9.79 -7.26 -16.05
CA GLY A 459 -10.15 -6.37 -17.14
C GLY A 459 -11.11 -5.27 -16.70
N ALA A 460 -12.16 -5.61 -15.94
CA ALA A 460 -13.19 -4.68 -15.48
C ALA A 460 -12.71 -3.57 -14.53
N LEU A 461 -11.56 -3.77 -13.87
CA LEU A 461 -10.91 -2.70 -13.08
C LEU A 461 -10.34 -1.56 -13.94
N HIS A 462 -10.10 -1.81 -15.23
CA HIS A 462 -9.46 -0.85 -16.11
C HIS A 462 -10.48 0.10 -16.74
N ALA A 463 -10.02 1.32 -17.03
CA ALA A 463 -10.79 2.29 -17.78
C ALA A 463 -11.05 1.78 -19.21
N THR A 464 -12.04 2.35 -19.89
CA THR A 464 -12.44 1.96 -21.24
C THR A 464 -11.26 1.90 -22.22
N LYS A 465 -10.32 2.85 -22.10
CA LYS A 465 -9.06 2.91 -22.88
C LYS A 465 -7.81 2.55 -22.07
N GLY A 466 -7.98 2.03 -20.86
CA GLY A 466 -6.89 1.64 -19.99
C GLY A 466 -6.11 0.45 -20.55
N PHE A 467 -4.88 0.27 -20.07
CA PHE A 467 -3.97 -0.75 -20.56
C PHE A 467 -3.14 -1.37 -19.44
N LYS A 468 -2.81 -2.65 -19.61
CA LYS A 468 -2.12 -3.46 -18.62
C LYS A 468 -0.93 -4.17 -19.25
N GLU A 469 0.21 -4.12 -18.58
CA GLU A 469 1.35 -4.95 -18.93
C GLU A 469 1.10 -6.43 -18.58
N SER A 470 1.46 -7.32 -19.50
CA SER A 470 1.76 -8.72 -19.17
C SER A 470 3.27 -8.86 -19.03
N PRO A 471 3.79 -9.25 -17.84
CA PRO A 471 5.21 -9.17 -17.52
C PRO A 471 6.11 -9.79 -18.58
N GLY A 472 7.01 -8.95 -19.10
CA GLY A 472 7.99 -9.27 -20.13
C GLY A 472 7.45 -9.59 -21.52
N VAL A 473 6.22 -9.19 -21.81
CA VAL A 473 5.60 -9.27 -23.14
C VAL A 473 5.28 -7.89 -23.67
N GLY A 474 4.37 -7.17 -23.01
CA GLY A 474 3.89 -5.87 -23.48
C GLY A 474 2.54 -5.49 -22.87
N TRP A 475 2.04 -4.33 -23.29
CA TRP A 475 0.77 -3.78 -22.85
C TRP A 475 -0.38 -4.15 -23.79
N TYR A 476 -1.50 -4.48 -23.18
CA TYR A 476 -2.77 -4.76 -23.86
C TYR A 476 -3.77 -3.68 -23.47
N GLN A 477 -4.35 -3.00 -24.46
CA GLN A 477 -5.29 -1.90 -24.27
C GLN A 477 -6.73 -2.40 -24.34
N THR A 478 -7.59 -1.79 -23.53
CA THR A 478 -9.01 -2.11 -23.27
C THR A 478 -9.23 -3.25 -22.29
N PRO A 479 -10.29 -3.18 -21.46
CA PRO A 479 -10.69 -4.27 -20.56
C PRO A 479 -10.74 -5.64 -21.23
N ALA A 480 -11.31 -5.72 -22.44
CA ALA A 480 -11.47 -6.99 -23.16
C ALA A 480 -10.13 -7.64 -23.54
N ARG A 481 -9.18 -6.87 -24.08
CA ARG A 481 -7.85 -7.42 -24.43
C ARG A 481 -7.03 -7.75 -23.19
N ILE A 482 -7.23 -7.02 -22.10
CA ILE A 482 -6.60 -7.31 -20.80
C ILE A 482 -7.09 -8.66 -20.25
N SER A 483 -8.41 -8.90 -20.25
CA SER A 483 -8.98 -10.19 -19.86
C SER A 483 -8.48 -11.30 -20.76
N GLN A 484 -8.54 -11.14 -22.10
CA GLN A 484 -8.04 -12.12 -23.06
C GLN A 484 -6.54 -12.45 -22.85
N ALA A 485 -5.69 -11.45 -22.62
CA ALA A 485 -4.27 -11.66 -22.35
C ALA A 485 -4.04 -12.44 -21.04
N CYS A 486 -4.84 -12.15 -20.01
CA CYS A 486 -4.80 -12.88 -18.74
C CYS A 486 -5.21 -14.34 -18.95
N SER A 487 -6.35 -14.59 -19.58
CA SER A 487 -6.90 -15.93 -19.85
C SER A 487 -5.94 -16.74 -20.72
N ALA A 488 -5.38 -16.12 -21.76
CA ALA A 488 -4.40 -16.77 -22.64
C ALA A 488 -3.13 -17.19 -21.91
N ARG A 489 -2.72 -16.46 -20.86
CA ARG A 489 -1.49 -16.73 -20.11
C ARG A 489 -1.68 -17.71 -18.97
N TYR A 490 -2.79 -17.60 -18.26
CA TYR A 490 -2.99 -18.26 -16.97
C TYR A 490 -4.18 -19.22 -16.94
N GLY A 491 -4.99 -19.23 -17.99
CA GLY A 491 -6.30 -19.87 -18.01
C GLY A 491 -7.35 -19.08 -17.22
N ASP A 492 -8.62 -19.35 -17.50
CA ASP A 492 -9.73 -18.77 -16.76
C ASP A 492 -9.98 -19.53 -15.46
N ARG A 493 -10.20 -18.77 -14.38
CA ARG A 493 -10.63 -19.30 -13.10
C ARG A 493 -11.96 -18.67 -12.69
N ASN A 494 -12.68 -19.39 -11.84
CA ASN A 494 -13.91 -18.92 -11.21
C ASN A 494 -13.84 -19.13 -9.69
N LEU A 495 -14.82 -18.61 -8.95
CA LEU A 495 -14.84 -18.64 -7.48
C LEU A 495 -14.84 -20.05 -6.86
N THR A 496 -15.15 -21.10 -7.63
CA THR A 496 -15.10 -22.49 -7.18
C THR A 496 -13.73 -23.15 -7.39
N THR A 497 -12.79 -22.45 -8.02
CA THR A 497 -11.47 -22.99 -8.38
C THR A 497 -10.62 -23.21 -7.13
N LEU A 498 -10.12 -24.42 -6.96
CA LEU A 498 -9.14 -24.75 -5.92
C LEU A 498 -7.72 -24.49 -6.44
N ARG A 499 -6.88 -23.86 -5.61
CA ARG A 499 -5.55 -23.41 -5.98
C ARG A 499 -4.49 -24.20 -5.22
N ALA A 500 -3.71 -24.98 -5.96
CA ALA A 500 -2.56 -25.70 -5.40
C ALA A 500 -1.40 -24.76 -5.04
N ASN A 501 -1.28 -23.64 -5.75
CA ASN A 501 -0.25 -22.63 -5.57
C ASN A 501 -0.90 -21.24 -5.66
N VAL A 502 -0.49 -20.32 -4.78
CA VAL A 502 -0.95 -18.93 -4.81
C VAL A 502 0.25 -17.99 -4.74
N PRO A 503 0.55 -17.25 -5.82
CA PRO A 503 1.44 -16.09 -5.77
C PRO A 503 0.66 -14.90 -5.23
N LEU A 504 0.89 -14.51 -3.99
CA LEU A 504 0.20 -13.39 -3.35
C LEU A 504 0.93 -12.09 -3.71
N HIS A 505 0.33 -11.21 -4.48
CA HIS A 505 0.91 -9.97 -4.98
C HIS A 505 0.64 -8.85 -4.00
N TRP A 506 1.44 -8.76 -2.93
CA TRP A 506 1.21 -7.72 -1.95
C TRP A 506 1.60 -6.35 -2.49
N ARG A 507 0.62 -5.46 -2.66
CA ARG A 507 0.77 -4.11 -3.19
C ARG A 507 0.78 -3.11 -2.03
N ILE A 508 1.98 -2.86 -1.48
CA ILE A 508 2.17 -2.14 -0.21
C ILE A 508 2.97 -0.85 -0.38
N GLN A 509 3.03 -0.04 0.68
CA GLN A 509 3.82 1.20 0.75
C GLN A 509 3.58 2.16 -0.44
N PRO A 510 2.32 2.47 -0.83
CA PRO A 510 2.07 3.24 -2.04
C PRO A 510 2.47 4.71 -1.86
N VAL A 511 3.22 5.27 -2.80
CA VAL A 511 3.24 6.73 -3.03
C VAL A 511 2.16 7.03 -4.05
N ILE A 512 1.16 7.85 -3.69
CA ILE A 512 0.00 8.18 -4.53
C ILE A 512 -0.03 9.68 -4.74
N ILE A 513 0.31 10.11 -5.95
CA ILE A 513 0.34 11.53 -6.32
C ILE A 513 -0.89 11.83 -7.17
N VAL A 514 -1.75 12.70 -6.66
CA VAL A 514 -3.05 13.01 -7.25
C VAL A 514 -2.98 14.35 -8.01
N SER A 515 -3.63 14.42 -9.17
CA SER A 515 -3.79 15.64 -9.97
C SER A 515 -4.48 16.76 -9.21
N HIS A 516 -4.31 18.01 -9.63
CA HIS A 516 -4.91 19.16 -8.94
C HIS A 516 -6.44 19.11 -8.97
N ASP A 517 -7.03 18.57 -10.04
CA ASP A 517 -8.48 18.35 -10.18
C ASP A 517 -9.00 17.09 -9.45
N GLY A 518 -8.12 16.22 -8.93
CA GLY A 518 -8.48 14.97 -8.25
C GLY A 518 -8.95 13.84 -9.18
N ARG A 519 -8.96 14.05 -10.50
CA ARG A 519 -9.50 13.11 -11.48
C ARG A 519 -8.49 12.06 -11.95
N SER A 520 -7.21 12.22 -11.67
CA SER A 520 -6.20 11.21 -11.97
C SER A 520 -5.17 11.06 -10.85
N ALA A 521 -4.43 9.95 -10.86
CA ALA A 521 -3.36 9.70 -9.91
C ALA A 521 -2.25 8.86 -10.54
N ASN A 522 -1.01 9.15 -10.16
CA ASN A 522 0.19 8.37 -10.47
C ASN A 522 0.65 7.68 -9.20
N THR A 523 1.06 6.42 -9.31
CA THR A 523 1.52 5.66 -8.16
C THR A 523 2.87 5.03 -8.37
N ARG A 524 3.56 4.85 -7.24
CA ARG A 524 4.66 3.91 -7.10
C ARG A 524 4.30 2.97 -5.96
N ILE A 525 4.22 1.68 -6.24
CA ILE A 525 3.73 0.69 -5.28
C ILE A 525 4.66 -0.51 -5.25
N ARG A 526 5.12 -0.87 -4.05
CA ARG A 526 5.95 -2.03 -3.83
C ARG A 526 5.13 -3.30 -4.06
N ASN A 527 5.61 -4.19 -4.92
CA ASN A 527 5.15 -5.57 -4.99
C ASN A 527 6.03 -6.41 -4.04
N LEU A 528 5.46 -6.91 -2.95
CA LEU A 528 6.06 -7.97 -2.16
C LEU A 528 5.31 -9.26 -2.48
N GLN A 529 5.86 -10.04 -3.41
CA GLN A 529 5.21 -11.30 -3.77
C GLN A 529 5.54 -12.37 -2.75
N ILE A 530 4.51 -12.97 -2.15
CA ILE A 530 4.62 -14.07 -1.19
C ILE A 530 4.09 -15.34 -1.84
N MET A 531 4.91 -16.39 -1.89
CA MET A 531 4.52 -17.65 -2.53
C MET A 531 4.00 -18.65 -1.50
N THR A 532 2.88 -19.31 -1.79
CA THR A 532 2.46 -20.51 -1.05
C THR A 532 2.09 -21.65 -2.00
N THR A 533 2.28 -22.88 -1.51
CA THR A 533 2.05 -24.12 -2.24
C THR A 533 1.60 -25.23 -1.32
N ARG A 534 0.74 -26.12 -1.82
CA ARG A 534 0.40 -27.38 -1.15
C ARG A 534 1.53 -28.41 -1.20
N ASP A 535 2.46 -28.28 -2.15
CA ASP A 535 3.47 -29.31 -2.41
C ASP A 535 4.65 -29.16 -1.45
N THR A 536 4.75 -30.05 -0.46
CA THR A 536 5.76 -30.02 0.61
C THR A 536 7.18 -30.36 0.15
N GLY A 537 7.34 -30.95 -1.04
CA GLY A 537 8.63 -31.29 -1.65
C GLY A 537 9.22 -30.16 -2.51
N SER A 538 8.40 -29.18 -2.89
CA SER A 538 8.88 -27.94 -3.51
C SER A 538 9.38 -27.00 -2.41
N THR A 539 10.32 -26.10 -2.71
CA THR A 539 10.88 -25.17 -1.72
C THR A 539 9.74 -24.33 -1.09
N PRO A 540 9.35 -24.61 0.17
CA PRO A 540 8.17 -24.00 0.78
C PRO A 540 8.43 -22.51 1.00
N GLY A 541 7.47 -21.66 0.64
CA GLY A 541 7.58 -20.22 0.83
C GLY A 541 8.69 -19.51 0.04
N GLY A 542 8.59 -18.19 0.00
CA GLY A 542 9.56 -17.31 -0.63
C GLY A 542 9.03 -15.90 -0.81
N PHE A 543 9.96 -14.98 -1.06
CA PHE A 543 9.65 -13.57 -1.29
C PHE A 543 10.30 -13.10 -2.58
N ASN A 544 9.55 -12.31 -3.36
CA ASN A 544 10.10 -11.55 -4.47
C ASN A 544 9.70 -10.08 -4.33
N GLY A 545 10.60 -9.16 -4.70
CA GLY A 545 10.36 -7.73 -4.66
C GLY A 545 10.28 -7.12 -6.05
N GLY A 546 9.19 -6.44 -6.37
CA GLY A 546 8.99 -5.69 -7.61
C GLY A 546 8.41 -4.29 -7.35
N MET A 547 8.14 -3.53 -8.41
CA MET A 547 7.49 -2.23 -8.31
C MET A 547 6.42 -2.08 -9.37
N TYR A 548 5.27 -1.51 -9.00
CA TYR A 548 4.25 -1.06 -9.92
C TYR A 548 4.37 0.44 -10.17
N HIS A 549 4.16 0.84 -11.42
CA HIS A 549 4.18 2.21 -11.92
C HIS A 549 2.86 2.52 -12.63
N ASP A 550 1.82 2.71 -11.83
CA ASP A 550 0.45 2.72 -12.33
C ASP A 550 -0.11 4.13 -12.41
N GLN A 551 -1.03 4.35 -13.35
CA GLN A 551 -1.86 5.54 -13.43
C GLN A 551 -3.34 5.17 -13.30
N PHE A 552 -4.12 6.06 -12.72
CA PHE A 552 -5.55 5.87 -12.46
C PHE A 552 -6.35 7.10 -12.88
N VAL A 553 -7.61 6.90 -13.27
CA VAL A 553 -8.53 7.96 -13.71
C VAL A 553 -9.90 7.80 -13.07
N LEU A 554 -10.66 8.89 -12.97
CA LEU A 554 -12.05 8.89 -12.50
C LEU A 554 -13.01 8.79 -13.70
N GLU A 555 -13.34 7.58 -14.14
CA GLU A 555 -14.23 7.34 -15.28
C GLU A 555 -15.62 6.89 -14.81
N GLY A 556 -16.69 7.57 -15.25
CA GLY A 556 -18.06 7.22 -14.84
C GLY A 556 -18.33 7.36 -13.34
N GLY A 557 -17.63 8.28 -12.67
CA GLY A 557 -17.73 8.48 -11.21
C GLY A 557 -16.97 7.46 -10.37
N ARG A 558 -16.24 6.52 -11.00
CA ARG A 558 -15.48 5.47 -10.32
C ARG A 558 -14.00 5.56 -10.66
N ARG A 559 -13.14 5.27 -9.69
CA ARG A 559 -11.71 5.13 -9.96
C ARG A 559 -11.51 3.90 -10.84
N LYS A 560 -10.70 4.04 -11.89
CA LYS A 560 -10.34 2.98 -12.83
C LYS A 560 -8.84 3.01 -13.11
N ILE A 561 -8.28 1.85 -13.41
CA ILE A 561 -6.87 1.72 -13.77
C ILE A 561 -6.69 2.21 -15.22
N TRP A 562 -5.86 3.23 -15.41
CA TRP A 562 -5.51 3.76 -16.74
C TRP A 562 -4.30 3.03 -17.32
N CYS A 563 -3.22 2.97 -16.55
CA CYS A 563 -1.99 2.28 -16.90
C CYS A 563 -1.60 1.37 -15.75
N LEU A 564 -1.33 0.11 -16.02
CA LEU A 564 -0.70 -0.79 -15.07
C LEU A 564 0.60 -1.33 -15.65
N THR A 565 1.72 -1.02 -15.00
CA THR A 565 3.06 -1.44 -15.40
C THR A 565 3.78 -2.04 -14.21
N ILE A 566 4.42 -3.19 -14.40
CA ILE A 566 5.16 -3.89 -13.35
C ILE A 566 6.62 -4.13 -13.73
N ASP A 567 7.48 -3.46 -12.99
CA ASP A 567 8.91 -3.66 -13.00
C ASP A 567 9.24 -4.84 -12.07
N GLU A 568 9.25 -6.06 -12.62
CA GLU A 568 9.49 -7.27 -11.80
C GLU A 568 10.57 -8.25 -12.28
N PHE A 569 11.22 -8.93 -11.33
CA PHE A 569 11.48 -8.54 -9.93
C PHE A 569 12.83 -7.82 -9.80
N TYR A 570 12.94 -6.86 -8.90
CA TYR A 570 14.21 -6.27 -8.47
C TYR A 570 15.05 -7.25 -7.65
N TRP A 571 14.40 -8.07 -6.82
CA TRP A 571 15.07 -9.14 -6.07
C TRP A 571 14.14 -10.33 -5.82
N THR A 572 14.72 -11.47 -5.49
CA THR A 572 14.01 -12.74 -5.24
C THR A 572 14.73 -13.53 -4.17
N SER A 573 14.02 -14.38 -3.42
CA SER A 573 14.66 -15.43 -2.63
C SER A 573 14.96 -16.67 -3.48
N ALA A 574 15.99 -17.44 -3.12
CA ALA A 574 16.28 -18.72 -3.78
C ALA A 574 15.21 -19.78 -3.42
N SER A 575 14.78 -19.71 -2.17
CA SER A 575 13.72 -20.44 -1.47
C SER A 575 13.53 -19.76 -0.12
N TRP A 576 12.58 -20.22 0.71
CA TRP A 576 12.62 -19.85 2.12
C TRP A 576 13.95 -20.24 2.78
N LYS A 577 14.39 -21.50 2.69
CA LYS A 577 15.63 -21.95 3.35
C LYS A 577 16.88 -21.20 2.85
N GLY A 578 16.96 -20.91 1.55
CA GLY A 578 18.12 -20.24 0.95
C GLY A 578 18.11 -18.72 1.10
N GLY A 579 16.95 -18.12 1.37
CA GLY A 579 16.79 -16.66 1.51
C GLY A 579 17.17 -15.88 0.26
N TRP A 580 17.25 -14.56 0.40
CA TRP A 580 17.65 -13.65 -0.69
C TRP A 580 19.16 -13.62 -0.93
N ALA A 581 20.00 -13.89 0.08
CA ALA A 581 21.45 -13.95 -0.09
C ALA A 581 21.94 -15.25 -0.76
N GLY A 582 21.12 -16.32 -0.76
CA GLY A 582 21.44 -17.62 -1.35
C GLY A 582 21.24 -17.72 -2.87
N VAL A 583 20.82 -16.65 -3.54
CA VAL A 583 20.55 -16.70 -4.99
C VAL A 583 21.84 -16.80 -5.81
N ASN A 584 21.86 -17.74 -6.75
CA ASN A 584 22.92 -17.87 -7.76
C ASN A 584 22.56 -17.05 -9.02
N SER A 585 23.47 -16.17 -9.46
CA SER A 585 23.24 -15.24 -10.56
C SER A 585 23.01 -15.91 -11.92
N SER A 586 23.77 -16.94 -12.28
CA SER A 586 23.59 -17.63 -13.56
C SER A 586 22.25 -18.37 -13.60
N THR A 587 21.85 -18.94 -12.47
CA THR A 587 20.54 -19.59 -12.31
C THR A 587 19.39 -18.59 -12.38
N ALA A 588 19.52 -17.43 -11.73
CA ALA A 588 18.51 -16.38 -11.77
C ALA A 588 18.34 -15.82 -13.18
N VAL A 589 19.45 -15.57 -13.89
CA VAL A 589 19.43 -15.16 -15.29
C VAL A 589 18.85 -16.24 -16.18
N ALA A 590 19.17 -17.53 -15.98
CA ALA A 590 18.57 -18.61 -16.76
C ALA A 590 17.05 -18.74 -16.52
N ARG A 591 16.59 -18.64 -15.26
CA ARG A 591 15.16 -18.66 -14.91
C ARG A 591 14.39 -17.53 -15.58
N ARG A 592 15.00 -16.34 -15.69
CA ARG A 592 14.36 -15.17 -16.29
C ARG A 592 14.66 -14.96 -17.77
N GLY A 593 15.74 -15.52 -18.29
CA GLY A 593 16.17 -15.39 -19.67
C GLY A 593 15.85 -16.63 -20.51
N GLY A 594 15.35 -17.71 -19.91
CA GLY A 594 15.13 -18.99 -20.56
C GLY A 594 14.07 -18.92 -21.66
N GLY A 595 14.54 -18.98 -22.92
CA GLY A 595 13.75 -19.40 -24.08
C GLY A 595 13.14 -18.29 -24.96
N ILE A 596 14.00 -17.49 -25.58
CA ILE A 596 13.82 -16.63 -26.78
C ILE A 596 12.83 -15.46 -26.66
N LYS A 597 13.32 -14.24 -26.99
CA LYS A 597 12.51 -13.03 -27.25
C LYS A 597 11.26 -13.31 -28.09
N GLU A 598 11.33 -14.27 -29.02
CA GLU A 598 10.22 -14.74 -29.87
C GLU A 598 9.03 -15.31 -29.08
N LYS A 599 9.26 -16.08 -28.00
CA LYS A 599 8.17 -16.56 -27.13
C LYS A 599 7.51 -15.44 -26.31
N ARG A 600 8.10 -14.24 -26.33
CA ARG A 600 7.67 -13.06 -25.56
C ARG A 600 7.11 -11.95 -26.43
N GLN A 601 7.04 -12.14 -27.75
CA GLN A 601 6.33 -11.22 -28.63
C GLN A 601 4.80 -11.35 -28.49
N GLY A 602 4.31 -12.36 -27.77
CA GLY A 602 2.90 -12.55 -27.49
C GLY A 602 2.66 -13.69 -26.50
N ILE A 603 1.40 -13.89 -26.15
CA ILE A 603 0.94 -14.96 -25.24
C ILE A 603 0.16 -15.96 -26.10
N ASN A 604 0.77 -17.09 -26.45
CA ASN A 604 0.16 -18.10 -27.34
C ASN A 604 -0.34 -17.50 -28.67
N GLY A 605 0.43 -16.59 -29.28
CA GLY A 605 0.07 -15.89 -30.51
C GLY A 605 -0.77 -14.63 -30.32
N PHE A 606 -1.27 -14.36 -29.12
CA PHE A 606 -1.93 -13.10 -28.79
C PHE A 606 -0.89 -12.00 -28.55
N VAL A 607 -0.74 -11.08 -29.50
CA VAL A 607 0.30 -10.03 -29.48
C VAL A 607 -0.14 -8.79 -28.69
N PRO A 608 0.78 -8.12 -27.98
CA PRO A 608 0.49 -6.87 -27.26
C PRO A 608 0.31 -5.70 -28.23
N ASP A 609 -0.39 -4.66 -27.80
CA ASP A 609 -0.57 -3.42 -28.55
C ASP A 609 0.71 -2.56 -28.55
N VAL A 610 1.51 -2.70 -27.49
CA VAL A 610 2.88 -2.17 -27.37
C VAL A 610 3.74 -3.26 -26.73
N ALA A 611 4.79 -3.70 -27.41
CA ALA A 611 5.73 -4.68 -26.85
C ALA A 611 6.68 -4.01 -25.85
N VAL A 612 7.13 -4.73 -24.82
CA VAL A 612 8.23 -4.28 -23.93
C VAL A 612 9.52 -4.02 -24.73
N SER A 613 9.69 -4.71 -25.86
CA SER A 613 10.82 -4.53 -26.77
C SER A 613 10.63 -3.43 -27.82
N ASP A 614 9.62 -2.55 -27.69
CA ASP A 614 9.46 -1.42 -28.62
C ASP A 614 10.69 -0.48 -28.52
N PRO A 615 11.35 -0.15 -29.64
CA PRO A 615 12.58 0.67 -29.62
C PRO A 615 12.43 2.03 -28.92
N LYS A 616 11.21 2.59 -28.87
CA LYS A 616 10.95 3.85 -28.16
C LYS A 616 11.00 3.72 -26.64
N LEU A 617 10.95 2.49 -26.13
CA LEU A 617 11.04 2.15 -24.71
C LEU A 617 12.45 1.69 -24.30
N ASP A 618 13.37 1.50 -25.27
CA ASP A 618 14.72 0.97 -25.04
C ASP A 618 15.46 1.65 -23.87
N PRO A 619 15.49 2.99 -23.74
CA PRO A 619 16.23 3.62 -22.64
C PRO A 619 15.76 3.17 -21.25
N ARG A 620 14.49 2.75 -21.12
CA ARG A 620 13.85 2.34 -19.87
C ARG A 620 13.83 0.83 -19.66
N GLU A 621 13.59 0.06 -20.72
CA GLU A 621 13.41 -1.40 -20.63
C GLU A 621 14.72 -2.21 -20.73
N VAL A 622 15.88 -1.55 -20.87
CA VAL A 622 17.18 -2.23 -20.82
C VAL A 622 17.36 -2.97 -19.49
N GLY A 623 17.64 -4.27 -19.59
CA GLY A 623 17.85 -5.16 -18.45
C GLY A 623 16.57 -5.77 -17.89
N PHE A 624 15.40 -5.26 -18.26
CA PHE A 624 14.13 -5.87 -17.89
C PHE A 624 13.85 -7.13 -18.67
N ASN A 625 13.00 -7.97 -18.09
CA ASN A 625 12.54 -9.19 -18.72
C ASN A 625 11.79 -8.85 -20.02
N GLY A 626 12.20 -9.37 -21.18
CA GLY A 626 11.54 -9.08 -22.47
C GLY A 626 12.01 -7.80 -23.18
N GLY A 627 12.86 -6.97 -22.55
CA GLY A 627 13.43 -5.77 -23.14
C GLY A 627 14.56 -6.01 -24.17
N PRO A 628 15.18 -4.93 -24.70
CA PRO A 628 16.13 -4.97 -25.82
C PRO A 628 17.51 -5.60 -25.49
N ALA A 629 17.92 -5.71 -24.22
CA ALA A 629 19.26 -6.18 -23.80
C ALA A 629 19.24 -7.50 -22.99
N ALA A 630 20.41 -7.94 -22.50
CA ALA A 630 20.50 -9.08 -21.59
C ALA A 630 19.83 -8.78 -20.24
N VAL A 631 18.99 -9.70 -19.77
CA VAL A 631 18.24 -9.55 -18.51
C VAL A 631 19.19 -9.32 -17.33
N VAL A 632 18.88 -8.34 -16.50
CA VAL A 632 19.51 -8.10 -15.19
C VAL A 632 18.63 -8.77 -14.15
N ALA A 633 19.15 -9.81 -13.51
CA ALA A 633 18.48 -10.51 -12.43
C ALA A 633 19.33 -10.44 -11.16
N TRP A 634 18.65 -10.37 -10.01
CA TRP A 634 19.24 -10.51 -8.68
C TRP A 634 20.18 -11.73 -8.61
N PRO A 635 21.41 -11.61 -8.06
CA PRO A 635 21.93 -10.52 -7.23
C PRO A 635 22.43 -9.26 -7.97
N ARG A 636 22.38 -9.20 -9.31
CA ARG A 636 22.71 -7.94 -10.01
C ARG A 636 21.60 -6.91 -9.76
N ILE A 637 21.99 -5.64 -9.66
CA ILE A 637 21.07 -4.54 -9.39
C ILE A 637 20.42 -4.08 -10.69
N LEU A 638 19.14 -4.39 -10.86
CA LEU A 638 18.32 -3.82 -11.92
C LEU A 638 18.06 -2.33 -11.62
N ARG A 639 18.13 -1.49 -12.66
CA ARG A 639 17.88 -0.05 -12.56
C ARG A 639 16.43 0.19 -12.16
N MET A 640 16.24 1.04 -11.16
CA MET A 640 14.92 1.37 -10.65
C MET A 640 14.47 2.74 -11.15
N TRP A 641 13.31 2.78 -11.81
CA TRP A 641 12.76 3.99 -12.41
C TRP A 641 11.86 4.76 -11.44
N TRP A 642 11.74 6.07 -11.67
CA TRP A 642 10.94 7.00 -10.88
C TRP A 642 10.04 7.83 -11.77
N SER A 643 8.79 7.99 -11.37
CA SER A 643 7.80 8.85 -12.04
C SER A 643 7.66 10.24 -11.40
N PHE A 644 8.39 10.48 -10.31
CA PHE A 644 8.38 11.72 -9.57
C PHE A 644 9.80 12.13 -9.14
N ARG A 645 9.99 13.43 -8.97
CA ARG A 645 11.14 14.13 -8.41
C ARG A 645 11.06 14.13 -6.89
N ASN A 646 12.18 14.41 -6.23
CA ASN A 646 12.22 14.56 -4.78
C ASN A 646 11.14 15.54 -4.29
N PRO A 647 10.25 15.13 -3.37
CA PRO A 647 9.09 15.94 -2.98
C PRO A 647 9.45 17.21 -2.18
N VAL A 648 10.68 17.31 -1.68
CA VAL A 648 11.16 18.47 -0.93
C VAL A 648 12.09 19.34 -1.78
N SER A 649 13.15 18.76 -2.34
CA SER A 649 14.15 19.55 -3.10
C SER A 649 13.80 19.74 -4.57
N GLY A 650 12.88 18.95 -5.12
CA GLY A 650 12.60 18.92 -6.56
C GLY A 650 13.70 18.27 -7.39
N ARG A 651 14.69 17.62 -6.75
CA ARG A 651 15.77 16.88 -7.41
C ARG A 651 15.22 15.83 -8.37
N VAL A 652 15.74 15.82 -9.59
CA VAL A 652 15.40 14.83 -10.61
C VAL A 652 16.26 13.58 -10.39
N PRO A 653 15.67 12.40 -10.19
CA PRO A 653 16.45 11.17 -10.06
C PRO A 653 17.12 10.81 -11.39
N GLU A 654 18.25 10.10 -11.35
CA GLU A 654 18.98 9.67 -12.57
C GLU A 654 18.08 8.86 -13.52
N ALA A 655 17.34 7.89 -12.97
CA ALA A 655 16.40 7.05 -13.70
C ALA A 655 14.97 7.62 -13.60
N TYR A 656 14.70 8.67 -14.36
CA TYR A 656 13.41 9.39 -14.34
C TYR A 656 12.59 9.13 -15.62
N TRP A 657 11.33 8.75 -15.46
CA TRP A 657 10.38 8.50 -16.56
C TRP A 657 9.00 9.04 -16.21
N THR A 658 8.60 10.14 -16.87
CA THR A 658 7.33 10.81 -16.61
C THR A 658 6.16 10.23 -17.40
N GLY A 659 4.98 10.29 -16.79
CA GLY A 659 3.74 9.74 -17.34
C GLY A 659 3.78 8.21 -17.43
N CYS A 660 2.89 7.67 -18.25
CA CYS A 660 2.81 6.23 -18.44
C CYS A 660 4.01 5.67 -19.23
N VAL A 661 4.32 4.42 -18.96
CA VAL A 661 5.47 3.71 -19.54
C VAL A 661 5.36 3.55 -21.06
N PRO A 662 4.30 2.91 -21.59
CA PRO A 662 4.14 2.73 -23.03
C PRO A 662 3.81 4.04 -23.78
N CYS A 663 3.54 5.15 -23.08
CA CYS A 663 3.08 6.39 -23.70
C CYS A 663 4.15 7.05 -24.57
N LYS A 664 5.44 6.80 -24.35
CA LYS A 664 6.46 7.25 -25.33
C LYS A 664 6.33 6.52 -26.67
N ALA A 665 5.90 5.26 -26.65
CA ALA A 665 5.63 4.49 -27.86
C ALA A 665 4.26 4.83 -28.49
N ARG A 666 3.29 5.23 -27.66
CA ARG A 666 1.91 5.62 -28.00
C ARG A 666 1.52 6.95 -27.32
N PRO A 667 1.92 8.12 -27.86
CA PRO A 667 1.65 9.40 -27.22
C PRO A 667 0.14 9.68 -26.99
N GLU A 668 -0.73 9.10 -27.80
CA GLU A 668 -2.18 9.17 -27.65
C GLU A 668 -2.71 8.43 -26.40
N TRP A 669 -1.88 7.66 -25.70
CA TRP A 669 -2.21 7.01 -24.42
C TRP A 669 -1.90 7.87 -23.19
N TYR A 670 -1.25 9.02 -23.35
CA TYR A 670 -1.05 9.94 -22.23
C TYR A 670 -2.40 10.38 -21.62
N LEU A 671 -2.40 10.64 -20.31
CA LEU A 671 -3.58 11.13 -19.60
C LEU A 671 -4.15 12.40 -20.26
N GLU A 672 -3.28 13.36 -20.59
CA GLU A 672 -3.66 14.63 -21.23
C GLU A 672 -4.31 14.45 -22.60
N ALA A 673 -3.85 13.47 -23.39
CA ALA A 673 -4.44 13.13 -24.68
C ALA A 673 -5.87 12.55 -24.55
N ASN A 674 -6.29 12.19 -23.33
CA ASN A 674 -7.60 11.60 -23.03
C ASN A 674 -8.42 12.45 -22.06
N GLY A 675 -8.08 13.74 -21.90
CA GLY A 675 -8.86 14.69 -21.11
C GLY A 675 -8.68 14.58 -19.60
N TRP A 676 -7.55 14.02 -19.15
CA TRP A 676 -7.15 13.96 -17.75
C TRP A 676 -5.89 14.81 -17.51
N GLU A 677 -5.77 15.40 -16.33
CA GLU A 677 -4.56 16.10 -15.91
C GLU A 677 -3.46 15.09 -15.54
N GLU A 678 -2.19 15.33 -15.91
CA GLU A 678 -1.07 14.56 -15.33
C GLU A 678 -0.78 15.05 -13.90
N PRO A 679 -0.67 14.15 -12.91
CA PRO A 679 -0.31 14.54 -11.55
C PRO A 679 1.06 15.26 -11.46
N PRO A 680 1.21 16.22 -10.53
CA PRO A 680 2.46 16.95 -10.37
C PRO A 680 3.60 16.00 -9.98
N THR A 681 4.79 16.18 -10.54
CA THR A 681 5.91 15.26 -10.29
C THR A 681 6.84 15.72 -9.17
N GLY A 682 6.56 16.82 -8.47
CA GLY A 682 7.41 17.37 -7.40
C GLY A 682 7.03 18.83 -7.10
N PRO A 683 7.75 19.50 -6.20
CA PRO A 683 7.48 20.90 -5.85
C PRO A 683 7.58 21.80 -7.09
N GLY A 684 6.67 22.76 -7.20
CA GLY A 684 6.71 23.78 -8.26
C GLY A 684 7.94 24.66 -8.09
N ASN A 685 8.56 25.09 -9.20
CA ASN A 685 9.68 26.03 -9.18
C ASN A 685 9.18 27.42 -8.76
N GLY A 686 8.93 27.65 -7.46
CA GLY A 686 8.83 28.97 -6.82
C GLY A 686 7.86 30.00 -7.44
N THR A 687 6.97 29.60 -8.33
CA THR A 687 5.98 30.47 -8.96
C THR A 687 4.64 29.79 -8.80
N ALA A 688 3.71 30.51 -8.18
CA ALA A 688 2.31 30.11 -8.06
C ALA A 688 1.84 29.49 -9.37
N ALA A 689 1.24 28.31 -9.29
CA ALA A 689 0.64 27.63 -10.41
C ALA A 689 -0.22 28.62 -11.20
N VAL A 690 0.29 29.06 -12.35
CA VAL A 690 -0.54 29.72 -13.35
C VAL A 690 -1.47 28.62 -13.81
N VAL A 691 -2.70 28.67 -13.30
CA VAL A 691 -3.84 27.96 -13.85
C VAL A 691 -3.89 28.36 -15.33
N ARG A 692 -3.35 27.53 -16.21
CA ARG A 692 -3.64 27.64 -17.64
C ARG A 692 -5.04 27.09 -17.81
N VAL A 693 -6.03 27.94 -17.56
CA VAL A 693 -7.38 27.75 -18.07
C VAL A 693 -7.25 27.69 -19.59
N ARG A 694 -7.59 26.55 -20.18
CA ARG A 694 -8.01 26.46 -21.57
C ARG A 694 -9.42 25.92 -21.62
#